data_AF-A0A8S4SKK9-F1
#
_entry.id   AF-A0A8S4SKK9-F1
#
_cell.length_a   1.000
_cell.length_b   1.000
_cell.length_c   1.000
_cell.angle_alpha   90.00
_cell.angle_beta   90.00
_cell.angle_gamma   90.00
#
_symmetry.space_group_name_H-M   'P 1'
#
loop_
_entity.id
_entity.type
_entity.pdbx_description
1 polymer ?
#
loop_
_entity_poly.entity_id
_entity_poly.type
_entity_poly.pdbx_seq_one_letter_code
_entity_poly.pdbx_strand_id
1 'polypeptide(L)'
;MKFIHAKLNVLLQRLKYTCKNLSVHGPSYLARKDVHLVCRIIYCIIYVQVWVVAVASIYKYISSYQEDTIRFTTQTDYLDWNTTVPSVTVCEIANLDEILVKLQKLDKQSSETIVSFAKDIAFYTGECPSCSLVNNFTIHNFSNYSSAFRSECKDLFISCTWNDKPLNCCQHFKPIQTEYGRCYSINNNQIGLIQSPYYAASSNARKLGTLELNLAQDFEAFLHSPEDVPYWNMELDRRISVLHGTEGSILFSVVDILNEPELSFIPPDVRQCRFPDESPDNIKGYHRYSYSVCIINCRIEAQIELCNCTSHLSPDEYKERYCDVRGLQCLTKHHATLKNLKVPGMNETGLNCDCLSSCVEPEYNTVAKKLIDCESNLKARKVKLILSNRPYERVTRQVARTGLDLLVAMVADFTTQLSQLYERHSSELQILVATFRKRNSDLRKERATCPSSLFHTWETLLQEVEADVVGCSNASSSLERVVATPLIEKTFHMKVQARKLFAHREGCELILSKADDQLNKSRQDYRTAFLNYCNNSNPTNLATYYDSHNTYVQQLIATNAMIEQYHRHTLPTILQELEEILTDVTTAVSDAICQEGEIITDKSTNQLRRYESLCAQARAVSSTADLAHLARTLLNNQPPMRTPKRAFMPPYPPEPDDPPLDVAAECMPPVLRGEMLLDRMAGGQARLNYEQLRKDAIDLEIQIKQLQDGLDALARVQSRSLESSIYSKVNEIQEEISMKKYDYRATQLHLAAVRAQVSNCIK
;
A
#
# COMPACT_ATOMS: atom_id res chain seq x y z
N MET A 1 25.46 -9.51 -36.62
CA MET A 1 25.52 -8.06 -36.32
C MET A 1 24.41 -7.23 -36.99
N LYS A 2 24.19 -7.33 -38.32
CA LYS A 2 23.13 -6.56 -39.03
C LYS A 2 21.68 -6.79 -38.51
N PHE A 3 21.37 -8.00 -38.07
CA PHE A 3 20.04 -8.36 -37.56
C PHE A 3 19.69 -7.70 -36.20
N ILE A 4 20.70 -7.49 -35.35
CA ILE A 4 20.56 -6.82 -34.04
C ILE A 4 20.32 -5.32 -34.24
N HIS A 5 21.02 -4.71 -35.21
CA HIS A 5 20.87 -3.30 -35.55
C HIS A 5 19.46 -2.96 -36.10
N ALA A 6 18.90 -3.85 -36.92
CA ALA A 6 17.54 -3.69 -37.44
C ALA A 6 16.48 -3.75 -36.33
N LYS A 7 16.60 -4.70 -35.39
CA LYS A 7 15.70 -4.78 -34.23
C LYS A 7 15.83 -3.57 -33.30
N LEU A 8 17.04 -3.08 -33.07
CA LEU A 8 17.30 -1.92 -32.22
C LEU A 8 16.64 -0.64 -32.76
N ASN A 9 16.70 -0.41 -34.08
CA ASN A 9 16.07 0.74 -34.72
C ASN A 9 14.54 0.72 -34.63
N VAL A 10 13.93 -0.46 -34.82
CA VAL A 10 12.48 -0.64 -34.66
C VAL A 10 12.07 -0.39 -33.21
N LEU A 11 12.87 -0.87 -32.25
CA LEU A 11 12.61 -0.70 -30.82
C LEU A 11 12.71 0.78 -30.39
N LEU A 12 13.71 1.51 -30.90
CA LEU A 12 13.88 2.95 -30.69
C LEU A 12 12.73 3.77 -31.27
N GLN A 13 12.24 3.43 -32.46
CA GLN A 13 11.07 4.09 -33.04
C GLN A 13 9.80 3.85 -32.21
N ARG A 14 9.57 2.62 -31.76
CA ARG A 14 8.45 2.29 -30.87
C ARG A 14 8.55 3.01 -29.55
N LEU A 15 9.71 2.98 -28.90
CA LEU A 15 9.95 3.66 -27.62
C LEU A 15 9.68 5.17 -27.73
N LYS A 16 10.13 5.80 -28.82
CA LYS A 16 9.92 7.23 -29.06
C LYS A 16 8.47 7.59 -29.32
N TYR A 17 7.72 6.72 -30.01
CA TYR A 17 6.28 6.85 -30.19
C TYR A 17 5.53 6.71 -28.87
N THR A 18 5.86 5.68 -28.09
CA THR A 18 5.28 5.41 -26.77
C THR A 18 5.54 6.54 -25.80
N CYS A 19 6.78 7.00 -25.64
CA CYS A 19 7.13 8.13 -24.77
C CYS A 19 6.44 9.44 -25.15
N LYS A 20 6.07 9.64 -26.43
CA LYS A 20 5.35 10.84 -26.89
C LYS A 20 3.86 10.80 -26.54
N ASN A 21 3.27 9.61 -26.43
CA ASN A 21 1.83 9.40 -26.26
C ASN A 21 1.42 8.91 -24.87
N LEU A 22 2.38 8.63 -23.97
CA LEU A 22 2.05 8.34 -22.57
C LEU A 22 1.42 9.57 -21.89
N SER A 23 0.37 9.32 -21.09
CA SER A 23 -0.26 10.31 -20.22
C SER A 23 0.58 10.63 -18.97
N VAL A 24 1.57 9.80 -18.64
CA VAL A 24 2.47 9.98 -17.50
C VAL A 24 3.39 11.18 -17.76
N HIS A 25 3.57 12.04 -16.76
CA HIS A 25 4.49 13.17 -16.82
C HIS A 25 5.95 12.69 -16.95
N GLY A 26 6.73 13.27 -17.87
CA GLY A 26 8.17 13.02 -18.02
C GLY A 26 8.60 12.38 -19.35
N PRO A 27 8.06 11.21 -19.75
CA PRO A 27 8.41 10.52 -21.00
C PRO A 27 8.34 11.38 -22.26
N SER A 28 7.39 12.32 -22.32
CA SER A 28 7.25 13.20 -23.48
C SER A 28 8.45 14.13 -23.69
N TYR A 29 9.16 14.52 -22.62
CA TYR A 29 10.38 15.33 -22.68
C TYR A 29 11.59 14.55 -23.22
N LEU A 30 11.59 13.22 -23.08
CA LEU A 30 12.63 12.34 -23.65
C LEU A 30 12.46 12.18 -25.18
N ALA A 31 11.23 12.30 -25.70
CA ALA A 31 10.91 12.13 -27.12
C ALA A 31 10.96 13.43 -27.95
N ARG A 32 10.87 14.59 -27.27
CA ARG A 32 10.91 15.95 -27.86
C ARG A 32 12.24 16.23 -28.55
N LYS A 33 12.22 16.84 -29.75
CA LYS A 33 13.41 17.09 -30.57
C LYS A 33 14.11 18.42 -30.24
N ASP A 34 13.36 19.33 -29.63
CA ASP A 34 13.69 20.69 -29.20
C ASP A 34 14.59 20.75 -27.96
N VAL A 35 14.67 19.67 -27.18
CA VAL A 35 15.44 19.64 -25.92
C VAL A 35 16.88 19.16 -26.18
N HIS A 36 17.87 19.82 -25.60
CA HIS A 36 19.29 19.44 -25.71
C HIS A 36 19.55 18.05 -25.08
N LEU A 37 20.49 17.28 -25.65
CA LEU A 37 20.77 15.89 -25.22
C LEU A 37 21.09 15.78 -23.72
N VAL A 38 21.88 16.72 -23.18
CA VAL A 38 22.26 16.76 -21.76
C VAL A 38 21.03 16.90 -20.86
N CYS A 39 20.12 17.81 -21.19
CA CYS A 39 18.87 18.01 -20.45
C CYS A 39 17.99 16.76 -20.48
N ARG A 40 17.96 16.01 -21.60
CA ARG A 40 17.22 14.74 -21.68
C ARG A 40 17.82 13.67 -20.76
N ILE A 41 19.14 13.59 -20.66
CA ILE A 41 19.82 12.65 -19.74
C ILE A 41 19.50 12.99 -18.29
N ILE A 42 19.58 14.28 -17.92
CA ILE A 42 19.24 14.75 -16.56
C ILE A 42 17.77 14.43 -16.24
N TYR A 43 16.84 14.71 -17.16
CA TYR A 43 15.42 14.38 -16.98
C TYR A 43 15.18 12.87 -16.87
N CYS A 44 15.92 12.05 -17.63
CA CYS A 44 15.85 10.60 -17.51
C CYS A 44 16.27 10.13 -16.12
N ILE A 45 17.36 10.69 -15.57
CA ILE A 45 17.85 10.36 -14.24
C ILE A 45 16.83 10.74 -13.17
N ILE A 46 16.27 11.96 -13.24
CA ILE A 46 15.23 12.42 -12.32
C ILE A 46 14.00 11.53 -12.41
N TYR A 47 13.54 11.21 -13.62
CA TYR A 47 12.37 10.35 -13.83
C TYR A 47 12.58 8.94 -13.24
N VAL A 48 13.75 8.33 -13.47
CA VAL A 48 14.10 7.04 -12.88
C VAL A 48 14.15 7.14 -11.35
N GLN A 49 14.75 8.18 -10.79
CA GLN A 49 14.79 8.36 -9.34
C GLN A 49 13.39 8.53 -8.73
N VAL A 50 12.51 9.31 -9.36
CA VAL A 50 11.12 9.48 -8.91
C VAL A 50 10.39 8.14 -8.92
N TRP A 51 10.55 7.32 -9.96
CA TRP A 51 9.95 5.98 -10.01
C TRP A 51 10.52 5.03 -8.97
N VAL A 52 11.84 5.04 -8.75
CA VAL A 52 12.47 4.23 -7.71
C VAL A 52 11.96 4.62 -6.33
N VAL A 53 11.87 5.93 -6.04
CA VAL A 53 11.31 6.42 -4.76
C VAL A 53 9.84 6.10 -4.63
N ALA A 54 9.03 6.25 -5.69
CA ALA A 54 7.61 5.92 -5.66
C ALA A 54 7.37 4.43 -5.38
N VAL A 55 8.08 3.54 -6.10
CA VAL A 55 8.00 2.10 -5.88
C VAL A 55 8.52 1.73 -4.49
N ALA A 56 9.61 2.33 -4.01
CA ALA A 56 10.13 2.09 -2.67
C ALA A 56 9.15 2.53 -1.57
N SER A 57 8.48 3.68 -1.75
CA SER A 57 7.47 4.18 -0.82
C SER A 57 6.21 3.30 -0.80
N ILE A 58 5.73 2.87 -1.98
CA ILE A 58 4.59 1.94 -2.08
C ILE A 58 4.94 0.61 -1.42
N TYR A 59 6.12 0.06 -1.71
CA TYR A 59 6.60 -1.17 -1.10
C TYR A 59 6.69 -1.04 0.42
N LYS A 60 7.27 0.05 0.93
CA LYS A 60 7.39 0.32 2.36
C LYS A 60 6.02 0.48 3.03
N TYR A 61 5.07 1.14 2.38
CA TYR A 61 3.71 1.30 2.88
C TYR A 61 2.98 -0.05 2.97
N ILE A 62 3.09 -0.88 1.93
CA ILE A 62 2.49 -2.22 1.91
C ILE A 62 3.15 -3.13 2.96
N SER A 63 4.48 -3.12 3.07
CA SER A 63 5.22 -3.89 4.09
C SER A 63 4.81 -3.46 5.49
N SER A 64 4.79 -2.15 5.78
CA SER A 64 4.35 -1.62 7.08
C SER A 64 2.89 -1.96 7.38
N TYR A 65 2.01 -2.01 6.37
CA TYR A 65 0.63 -2.44 6.54
C TYR A 65 0.53 -3.93 6.93
N GLN A 66 1.33 -4.78 6.30
CA GLN A 66 1.41 -6.21 6.62
C GLN A 66 2.05 -6.46 7.99
N GLU A 67 3.00 -5.63 8.42
CA GLU A 67 3.65 -5.74 9.73
C GLU A 67 2.73 -5.24 10.87
N ASP A 68 1.94 -4.18 10.66
CA ASP A 68 1.05 -3.59 11.68
C ASP A 68 -0.36 -4.20 11.72
N THR A 69 -0.63 -5.29 10.97
CA THR A 69 -1.99 -5.86 10.88
C THR A 69 -2.41 -6.56 12.17
N ILE A 70 -1.46 -7.01 12.99
CA ILE A 70 -1.70 -7.77 14.22
C ILE A 70 -1.19 -6.99 15.41
N ARG A 71 -2.01 -6.90 16.46
CA ARG A 71 -1.66 -6.27 17.72
C ARG A 71 -1.71 -7.31 18.84
N PHE A 72 -0.68 -7.32 19.68
CA PHE A 72 -0.66 -8.12 20.90
C PHE A 72 -1.19 -7.29 22.07
N THR A 73 -2.11 -7.85 22.83
CA THR A 73 -2.60 -7.25 24.09
C THR A 73 -2.54 -8.27 25.21
N THR A 74 -2.29 -7.83 26.43
CA THR A 74 -2.24 -8.70 27.61
C THR A 74 -3.53 -8.63 28.37
N GLN A 75 -4.09 -9.78 28.72
CA GLN A 75 -5.26 -9.90 29.59
C GLN A 75 -4.86 -10.49 30.93
N THR A 76 -5.56 -10.10 32.00
CA THR A 76 -5.24 -10.46 33.40
C THR A 76 -6.46 -10.95 34.20
N ASP A 77 -7.55 -11.34 33.53
CA ASP A 77 -8.77 -11.92 34.13
C ASP A 77 -8.61 -13.41 34.52
N TYR A 78 -7.50 -13.74 35.19
CA TYR A 78 -7.03 -15.11 35.40
C TYR A 78 -7.86 -16.01 36.33
N LEU A 79 -8.89 -15.49 37.00
CA LEU A 79 -9.62 -16.23 38.02
C LEU A 79 -10.46 -17.38 37.45
N ASP A 80 -10.86 -17.29 36.18
CA ASP A 80 -11.78 -18.22 35.53
C ASP A 80 -11.13 -19.11 34.46
N TRP A 81 -9.82 -18.97 34.22
CA TRP A 81 -9.16 -19.69 33.12
C TRP A 81 -8.79 -21.13 33.52
N ASN A 82 -8.99 -22.06 32.59
CA ASN A 82 -8.52 -23.44 32.70
C ASN A 82 -7.28 -23.61 31.83
N THR A 83 -6.11 -23.72 32.45
CA THR A 83 -4.83 -23.93 31.74
C THR A 83 -4.61 -25.42 31.55
N THR A 84 -4.41 -25.83 30.30
CA THR A 84 -4.11 -27.22 29.96
C THR A 84 -2.69 -27.60 30.39
N VAL A 85 -2.46 -28.88 30.69
CA VAL A 85 -1.13 -29.37 31.02
C VAL A 85 -0.27 -29.34 29.74
N PRO A 86 0.98 -28.86 29.78
CA PRO A 86 1.88 -29.01 28.65
C PRO A 86 2.04 -30.47 28.25
N SER A 87 2.44 -30.70 27.01
CA SER A 87 2.87 -32.04 26.61
C SER A 87 4.21 -32.36 27.26
N VAL A 88 4.30 -33.56 27.82
CA VAL A 88 5.54 -34.09 28.40
C VAL A 88 5.91 -35.34 27.64
N THR A 89 7.05 -35.29 26.95
CA THR A 89 7.57 -36.44 26.21
C THR A 89 8.81 -36.97 26.89
N VAL A 90 8.90 -38.29 27.04
CA VAL A 90 10.02 -38.97 27.66
C VAL A 90 10.68 -39.91 26.66
N CYS A 91 11.98 -39.72 26.45
CA CYS A 91 12.82 -40.51 25.58
C CYS A 91 13.88 -41.26 26.38
N GLU A 92 14.05 -42.55 26.13
CA GLU A 92 15.08 -43.38 26.76
C GLU A 92 16.48 -42.98 26.29
N ILE A 93 17.44 -42.90 27.23
CA ILE A 93 18.87 -42.67 26.96
C ILE A 93 19.59 -44.02 26.94
N ALA A 94 20.56 -44.17 26.05
CA ALA A 94 21.31 -45.41 25.92
C ALA A 94 22.08 -45.78 27.20
N ASN A 95 21.85 -46.99 27.71
CA ASN A 95 22.66 -47.61 28.75
C ASN A 95 23.52 -48.74 28.16
N LEU A 96 24.83 -48.56 28.15
CA LEU A 96 25.78 -49.51 27.54
C LEU A 96 25.72 -50.90 28.20
N ASP A 97 25.60 -50.96 29.53
CA ASP A 97 25.61 -52.22 30.27
C ASP A 97 24.37 -53.06 29.93
N GLU A 98 23.21 -52.42 29.78
CA GLU A 98 21.98 -53.10 29.42
C GLU A 98 21.96 -53.54 27.95
N ILE A 99 22.48 -52.70 27.04
CA ILE A 99 22.65 -53.07 25.63
C ILE A 99 23.56 -54.29 25.53
N LEU A 100 24.66 -54.33 26.28
CA LEU A 100 25.57 -55.46 26.35
C LEU A 100 24.87 -56.72 26.87
N VAL A 101 24.06 -56.62 27.93
CA VAL A 101 23.28 -57.76 28.45
C VAL A 101 22.25 -58.26 27.43
N LYS A 102 21.56 -57.37 26.71
CA LYS A 102 20.62 -57.75 25.63
C LYS A 102 21.35 -58.40 24.47
N LEU A 103 22.52 -57.89 24.08
CA LEU A 103 23.36 -58.48 23.04
C LEU A 103 23.89 -59.86 23.42
N GLN A 104 24.38 -60.06 24.64
CA GLN A 104 24.86 -61.36 25.11
C GLN A 104 23.77 -62.44 25.12
N LYS A 105 22.51 -62.04 25.28
CA LYS A 105 21.35 -62.95 25.16
C LYS A 105 21.06 -63.34 23.71
N LEU A 106 21.37 -62.46 22.75
CA LEU A 106 21.14 -62.66 21.32
C LEU A 106 22.33 -63.35 20.62
N ASP A 107 23.55 -63.03 21.04
CA ASP A 107 24.80 -63.59 20.52
C ASP A 107 25.86 -63.68 21.64
N LYS A 108 26.41 -64.87 21.86
CA LYS A 108 27.34 -65.15 22.98
C LYS A 108 28.76 -64.62 22.74
N GLN A 109 29.06 -64.11 21.54
CA GLN A 109 30.40 -63.66 21.13
C GLN A 109 30.43 -62.17 20.75
N SER A 110 29.80 -61.32 21.56
CA SER A 110 29.73 -59.87 21.31
C SER A 110 31.08 -59.17 21.52
N SER A 111 31.63 -58.59 20.46
CA SER A 111 32.77 -57.64 20.50
C SER A 111 32.34 -56.25 20.97
N GLU A 112 33.25 -55.48 21.58
CA GLU A 112 33.04 -54.08 21.98
C GLU A 112 32.57 -53.19 20.81
N THR A 113 33.05 -53.47 19.59
CA THR A 113 32.62 -52.78 18.36
C THR A 113 31.16 -53.02 18.00
N ILE A 114 30.60 -54.18 18.37
CA ILE A 114 29.18 -54.52 18.12
C ILE A 114 28.29 -53.80 19.13
N VAL A 115 28.75 -53.64 20.37
CA VAL A 115 28.03 -52.90 21.41
C VAL A 115 27.93 -51.42 21.04
N SER A 116 29.02 -50.80 20.57
CA SER A 116 29.00 -49.41 20.11
C SER A 116 28.14 -49.21 18.85
N PHE A 117 28.19 -50.14 17.90
CA PHE A 117 27.28 -50.15 16.75
C PHE A 117 25.82 -50.27 17.17
N ALA A 118 25.50 -51.16 18.10
CA ALA A 118 24.14 -51.33 18.58
C ALA A 118 23.61 -50.07 19.25
N LYS A 119 24.43 -49.40 20.05
CA LYS A 119 24.12 -48.10 20.67
C LYS A 119 23.84 -47.03 19.61
N ASP A 120 24.75 -46.85 18.64
CA ASP A 120 24.65 -45.79 17.63
C ASP A 120 23.43 -45.98 16.70
N ILE A 121 23.02 -47.22 16.43
CA ILE A 121 21.80 -47.50 15.66
C ILE A 121 20.54 -47.35 16.52
N ALA A 122 20.52 -47.94 17.73
CA ALA A 122 19.31 -47.93 18.56
C ALA A 122 19.00 -46.55 19.15
N PHE A 123 20.02 -45.75 19.44
CA PHE A 123 19.93 -44.42 20.03
C PHE A 123 20.64 -43.39 19.16
N TYR A 124 20.34 -43.43 17.85
CA TYR A 124 20.95 -42.55 16.86
C TYR A 124 20.66 -41.07 17.17
N THR A 125 21.72 -40.28 17.34
CA THR A 125 21.66 -38.84 17.65
C THR A 125 22.11 -37.97 16.47
N GLY A 126 22.17 -38.55 15.27
CA GLY A 126 22.65 -37.89 14.05
C GLY A 126 24.08 -38.24 13.64
N GLU A 127 24.80 -39.03 14.44
CA GLU A 127 26.13 -39.55 14.13
C GLU A 127 26.17 -41.06 14.39
N CYS A 128 26.92 -41.78 13.55
CA CYS A 128 27.26 -43.18 13.77
C CYS A 128 28.77 -43.40 13.53
N PRO A 129 29.62 -43.05 14.52
CA PRO A 129 31.07 -43.26 14.41
C PRO A 129 31.43 -44.74 14.18
N SER A 130 30.70 -45.65 14.84
CA SER A 130 30.91 -47.10 14.71
C SER A 130 30.55 -47.64 13.34
N CYS A 131 29.70 -46.97 12.55
CA CYS A 131 29.33 -47.40 11.20
C CYS A 131 30.55 -47.47 10.25
N SER A 132 31.63 -46.74 10.52
CA SER A 132 32.88 -46.80 9.72
C SER A 132 33.71 -48.05 10.03
N LEU A 133 33.48 -48.69 11.17
CA LEU A 133 34.24 -49.86 11.66
C LEU A 133 33.60 -51.18 11.19
N VAL A 134 32.40 -51.13 10.63
CA VAL A 134 31.55 -52.29 10.34
C VAL A 134 31.25 -52.36 8.84
N ASN A 135 32.08 -53.11 8.08
CA ASN A 135 31.96 -53.20 6.63
C ASN A 135 31.06 -54.34 6.11
N ASN A 136 30.71 -55.33 6.94
CA ASN A 136 30.00 -56.56 6.52
C ASN A 136 28.94 -57.03 7.54
N PHE A 137 27.90 -56.23 7.79
CA PHE A 137 26.70 -56.70 8.51
C PHE A 137 25.48 -56.74 7.57
N THR A 138 24.76 -57.87 7.58
CA THR A 138 23.53 -58.12 6.81
C THR A 138 22.26 -57.63 7.51
N ILE A 139 22.38 -56.63 8.38
CA ILE A 139 21.20 -56.03 9.04
C ILE A 139 20.65 -54.97 8.08
N HIS A 140 19.57 -55.32 7.38
CA HIS A 140 18.94 -54.43 6.40
C HIS A 140 17.84 -53.53 6.99
N ASN A 141 17.34 -53.84 8.19
CA ASN A 141 16.23 -53.10 8.81
C ASN A 141 16.61 -52.54 10.19
N PHE A 142 17.19 -51.34 10.19
CA PHE A 142 17.61 -50.64 11.40
C PHE A 142 16.45 -50.16 12.27
N SER A 143 15.25 -49.94 11.72
CA SER A 143 14.07 -49.55 12.50
C SER A 143 13.61 -50.68 13.43
N ASN A 144 13.53 -51.92 12.91
CA ASN A 144 13.25 -53.11 13.73
C ASN A 144 14.35 -53.36 14.76
N TYR A 145 15.61 -53.17 14.35
CA TYR A 145 16.76 -53.31 15.24
C TYR A 145 16.69 -52.32 16.41
N SER A 146 16.44 -51.04 16.13
CA SER A 146 16.24 -50.01 17.16
C SER A 146 15.08 -50.34 18.10
N SER A 147 13.99 -50.89 17.56
CA SER A 147 12.82 -51.27 18.37
C SER A 147 13.09 -52.43 19.32
N ALA A 148 14.07 -53.31 19.02
CA ALA A 148 14.43 -54.44 19.87
C ALA A 148 15.29 -54.05 21.08
N PHE A 149 16.10 -52.98 20.96
CA PHE A 149 16.95 -52.50 22.05
C PHE A 149 16.23 -51.54 22.99
N ARG A 150 15.25 -50.79 22.49
CA ARG A 150 14.46 -49.83 23.28
C ARG A 150 13.42 -50.53 24.14
N SER A 151 13.16 -49.95 25.30
CA SER A 151 12.21 -50.46 26.26
C SER A 151 10.76 -50.15 25.84
N GLU A 152 9.86 -51.12 26.05
CA GLU A 152 8.43 -50.87 25.94
C GLU A 152 7.95 -50.03 27.13
N CYS A 153 6.79 -49.38 27.02
CA CYS A 153 6.27 -48.53 28.08
C CYS A 153 6.18 -49.24 29.45
N LYS A 154 5.80 -50.51 29.45
CA LYS A 154 5.64 -51.32 30.68
C LYS A 154 6.97 -51.56 31.40
N ASP A 155 8.07 -51.59 30.65
CA ASP A 155 9.42 -51.82 31.19
C ASP A 155 10.09 -50.49 31.54
N LEU A 156 9.75 -49.41 30.84
CA LEU A 156 10.31 -48.08 31.05
C LEU A 156 9.69 -47.37 32.27
N PHE A 157 8.36 -47.36 32.39
CA PHE A 157 7.66 -46.64 33.45
C PHE A 157 7.35 -47.53 34.66
N ILE A 158 7.84 -47.12 35.84
CA ILE A 158 7.57 -47.81 37.11
C ILE A 158 6.26 -47.28 37.72
N SER A 159 6.14 -45.96 37.84
CA SER A 159 4.94 -45.31 38.39
C SER A 159 4.82 -43.86 37.92
N CYS A 160 3.58 -43.41 37.68
CA CYS A 160 3.28 -42.03 37.34
C CYS A 160 2.24 -41.52 38.34
N THR A 161 2.42 -40.29 38.82
CA THR A 161 1.43 -39.64 39.67
C THR A 161 1.12 -38.23 39.17
N TRP A 162 -0.15 -37.87 39.28
CA TRP A 162 -0.65 -36.52 38.99
C TRP A 162 -1.26 -35.96 40.27
N ASN A 163 -0.69 -34.89 40.83
CA ASN A 163 -1.12 -34.29 42.10
C ASN A 163 -1.25 -35.32 43.24
N ASP A 164 -0.24 -36.18 43.40
CA ASP A 164 -0.16 -37.29 44.35
C ASP A 164 -1.16 -38.44 44.11
N LYS A 165 -1.95 -38.38 43.03
CA LYS A 165 -2.86 -39.47 42.65
C LYS A 165 -2.17 -40.39 41.64
N PRO A 166 -2.22 -41.73 41.82
CA PRO A 166 -1.64 -42.65 40.86
C PRO A 166 -2.34 -42.56 39.51
N LEU A 167 -1.54 -42.49 38.45
CA LEU A 167 -1.95 -42.43 37.05
C LEU A 167 -1.44 -43.69 36.34
N ASN A 168 -2.26 -44.28 35.47
CA ASN A 168 -1.80 -45.38 34.63
C ASN A 168 -0.87 -44.85 33.52
N CYS A 169 0.44 -45.02 33.69
CA CYS A 169 1.46 -44.50 32.76
C CYS A 169 1.15 -44.85 31.31
N CYS A 170 1.06 -46.15 30.96
CA CYS A 170 0.94 -46.58 29.56
C CYS A 170 -0.44 -46.36 28.94
N GLN A 171 -1.44 -46.03 29.75
CA GLN A 171 -2.72 -45.58 29.24
C GLN A 171 -2.62 -44.15 28.68
N HIS A 172 -1.81 -43.29 29.30
CA HIS A 172 -1.72 -41.86 28.97
C HIS A 172 -0.48 -41.49 28.17
N PHE A 173 0.67 -42.06 28.52
CA PHE A 173 1.91 -41.98 27.76
C PHE A 173 1.85 -42.91 26.56
N LYS A 174 1.65 -42.33 25.38
CA LYS A 174 1.54 -43.06 24.11
C LYS A 174 2.83 -42.94 23.30
N PRO A 175 3.20 -43.99 22.55
CA PRO A 175 4.39 -43.95 21.73
C PRO A 175 4.26 -42.89 20.64
N ILE A 176 5.30 -42.08 20.46
CA ILE A 176 5.43 -41.09 19.39
C ILE A 176 6.80 -41.26 18.73
N GLN A 177 6.84 -41.13 17.40
CA GLN A 177 8.07 -41.21 16.63
C GLN A 177 8.73 -39.83 16.57
N THR A 178 10.01 -39.76 16.96
CA THR A 178 10.78 -38.52 17.07
C THR A 178 12.16 -38.68 16.44
N GLU A 179 12.93 -37.60 16.33
CA GLU A 179 14.35 -37.66 15.91
C GLU A 179 15.23 -38.44 16.89
N TYR A 180 14.77 -38.61 18.14
CA TYR A 180 15.40 -39.44 19.15
C TYR A 180 14.88 -40.87 19.14
N GLY A 181 14.06 -41.26 18.15
CA GLY A 181 13.43 -42.57 18.01
C GLY A 181 12.09 -42.67 18.74
N ARG A 182 11.69 -43.89 19.12
CA ARG A 182 10.45 -44.12 19.87
C ARG A 182 10.57 -43.49 21.26
N CYS A 183 9.71 -42.52 21.54
CA CYS A 183 9.52 -41.88 22.84
C CYS A 183 8.06 -42.04 23.29
N TYR A 184 7.75 -41.64 24.51
CA TYR A 184 6.38 -41.70 25.03
C TYR A 184 5.91 -40.33 25.48
N SER A 185 4.77 -39.88 24.98
CA SER A 185 4.23 -38.54 25.24
C SER A 185 2.84 -38.59 25.85
N ILE A 186 2.58 -37.67 26.77
CA ILE A 186 1.26 -37.38 27.33
C ILE A 186 0.74 -36.03 26.80
N ASN A 187 -0.58 -35.93 26.61
CA ASN A 187 -1.26 -34.72 26.15
C ASN A 187 -0.69 -34.11 24.85
N ASN A 188 -0.48 -34.96 23.83
CA ASN A 188 0.07 -34.57 22.55
C ASN A 188 -0.93 -34.85 21.42
N ASN A 189 -1.25 -33.85 20.58
CA ASN A 189 -2.30 -34.03 19.57
C ASN A 189 -1.80 -34.66 18.26
N GLN A 190 -0.50 -34.93 18.13
CA GLN A 190 0.02 -35.73 17.01
C GLN A 190 -0.44 -37.19 17.07
N ILE A 191 -0.93 -37.66 18.23
CA ILE A 191 -1.22 -39.09 18.49
C ILE A 191 -2.65 -39.51 18.05
N GLY A 192 -3.42 -38.63 17.40
CA GLY A 192 -4.69 -38.97 16.73
C GLY A 192 -5.84 -39.46 17.63
N LEU A 193 -5.62 -39.57 18.94
CA LEU A 193 -6.64 -39.95 19.93
C LEU A 193 -7.16 -38.68 20.60
N ILE A 194 -8.47 -38.47 20.57
CA ILE A 194 -9.15 -37.44 21.37
C ILE A 194 -8.97 -37.83 22.86
N GLN A 195 -7.86 -37.42 23.45
CA GLN A 195 -7.67 -37.47 24.90
C GLN A 195 -8.29 -36.20 25.48
N SER A 196 -9.12 -36.35 26.52
CA SER A 196 -9.56 -35.19 27.31
C SER A 196 -8.31 -34.51 27.88
N PRO A 197 -8.07 -33.22 27.60
CA PRO A 197 -6.88 -32.55 28.07
C PRO A 197 -6.85 -32.56 29.59
N TYR A 198 -5.69 -32.85 30.16
CA TYR A 198 -5.47 -32.61 31.58
C TYR A 198 -5.38 -31.10 31.80
N TYR A 199 -5.92 -30.61 32.90
CA TYR A 199 -5.78 -29.21 33.30
C TYR A 199 -4.76 -29.10 34.44
N ALA A 200 -3.73 -28.27 34.23
CA ALA A 200 -2.70 -27.97 35.21
C ALA A 200 -3.22 -27.02 36.30
N ALA A 201 -4.09 -26.10 35.90
CA ALA A 201 -4.81 -25.19 36.78
C ALA A 201 -6.25 -25.06 36.27
N SER A 202 -7.21 -25.13 37.20
CA SER A 202 -8.62 -24.91 36.92
C SER A 202 -9.25 -24.16 38.09
N SER A 203 -10.29 -23.38 37.81
CA SER A 203 -11.11 -22.68 38.82
C SER A 203 -11.55 -23.60 39.96
N ASN A 204 -11.80 -24.88 39.66
CA ASN A 204 -12.27 -25.88 40.62
C ASN A 204 -11.17 -26.59 41.44
N ALA A 205 -9.88 -26.45 41.09
CA ALA A 205 -8.79 -27.24 41.68
C ALA A 205 -7.80 -26.38 42.49
N ARG A 206 -7.69 -26.61 43.81
CA ARG A 206 -6.79 -25.84 44.71
C ARG A 206 -5.29 -26.17 44.57
N LYS A 207 -4.93 -27.37 44.08
CA LYS A 207 -3.53 -27.76 43.89
C LYS A 207 -3.02 -27.31 42.53
N LEU A 208 -1.80 -26.76 42.50
CA LEU A 208 -1.03 -26.50 41.28
C LEU A 208 -0.61 -27.85 40.67
N GLY A 209 -0.81 -28.03 39.36
CA GLY A 209 -0.50 -29.28 38.65
C GLY A 209 0.94 -29.75 38.86
N THR A 210 1.10 -30.96 39.38
CA THR A 210 2.40 -31.64 39.59
C THR A 210 2.35 -33.02 38.95
N LEU A 211 3.22 -33.25 37.96
CA LEU A 211 3.45 -34.55 37.33
C LEU A 211 4.75 -35.14 37.88
N GLU A 212 4.67 -36.31 38.51
CA GLU A 212 5.84 -37.05 38.97
C GLU A 212 5.92 -38.39 38.23
N LEU A 213 7.10 -38.68 37.69
CA LEU A 213 7.39 -39.89 36.93
C LEU A 213 8.58 -40.62 37.55
N ASN A 214 8.43 -41.93 37.72
CA ASN A 214 9.52 -42.83 38.13
C ASN A 214 9.77 -43.84 37.01
N LEU A 215 11.00 -43.87 36.50
CA LEU A 215 11.41 -44.69 35.37
C LEU A 215 12.52 -45.68 35.75
N ALA A 216 12.54 -46.82 35.05
CA ALA A 216 13.52 -47.88 35.26
C ALA A 216 14.88 -47.55 34.63
N GLN A 217 14.86 -46.86 33.49
CA GLN A 217 16.05 -46.52 32.69
C GLN A 217 16.40 -45.04 32.74
N ASP A 218 17.60 -44.71 32.28
CA ASP A 218 18.03 -43.33 32.09
C ASP A 218 17.19 -42.71 30.97
N PHE A 219 16.75 -41.46 31.15
CA PHE A 219 15.83 -40.83 30.20
C PHE A 219 16.04 -39.32 30.12
N GLU A 220 15.57 -38.74 29.01
CA GLU A 220 15.41 -37.30 28.83
C GLU A 220 13.92 -36.98 28.74
N ALA A 221 13.46 -36.05 29.58
CA ALA A 221 12.09 -35.54 29.57
C ALA A 221 12.06 -34.14 28.95
N PHE A 222 11.08 -33.91 28.07
CA PHE A 222 10.88 -32.69 27.31
C PHE A 222 9.53 -32.07 27.66
N LEU A 223 9.51 -30.76 27.84
CA LEU A 223 8.32 -29.94 28.10
C LEU A 223 8.00 -29.08 26.87
N HIS A 224 6.87 -29.32 26.22
CA HIS A 224 6.50 -28.60 25.00
C HIS A 224 5.00 -28.47 24.81
N SER A 225 4.60 -27.73 23.77
CA SER A 225 3.20 -27.58 23.37
C SER A 225 2.62 -28.94 22.94
N PRO A 226 1.30 -29.17 23.10
CA PRO A 226 0.63 -30.37 22.60
C PRO A 226 0.92 -30.73 21.14
N GLU A 227 1.25 -29.74 20.31
CA GLU A 227 1.41 -29.95 18.85
C GLU A 227 2.87 -30.18 18.46
N ASP A 228 3.78 -29.90 19.39
CA ASP A 228 5.22 -30.08 19.19
C ASP A 228 5.66 -31.52 19.41
N VAL A 229 6.79 -31.83 18.81
CA VAL A 229 7.51 -33.10 18.94
C VAL A 229 8.95 -32.80 19.32
N PRO A 230 9.56 -33.54 20.27
CA PRO A 230 10.97 -33.33 20.60
C PRO A 230 11.89 -33.47 19.38
N TYR A 231 12.77 -32.49 19.22
CA TYR A 231 13.71 -32.35 18.12
C TYR A 231 15.09 -31.90 18.64
N TRP A 232 16.15 -31.99 17.82
CA TRP A 232 17.52 -31.73 18.29
C TRP A 232 17.77 -30.30 18.78
N ASN A 233 17.06 -29.31 18.22
CA ASN A 233 17.27 -27.88 18.51
C ASN A 233 16.30 -27.34 19.58
N MET A 234 15.58 -28.21 20.28
CA MET A 234 14.75 -27.81 21.41
C MET A 234 15.62 -27.23 22.54
N GLU A 235 15.13 -26.15 23.15
CA GLU A 235 15.83 -25.38 24.18
C GLU A 235 16.21 -26.25 25.40
N LEU A 236 17.38 -25.94 25.99
CA LEU A 236 18.00 -26.76 27.05
C LEU A 236 17.29 -26.65 28.41
N ASP A 237 16.56 -25.56 28.65
CA ASP A 237 15.81 -25.31 29.87
C ASP A 237 14.50 -26.11 29.87
N ARG A 238 13.86 -26.28 28.69
CA ARG A 238 12.66 -27.09 28.47
C ARG A 238 12.88 -28.60 28.43
N ARG A 239 14.09 -29.09 28.73
CA ARG A 239 14.40 -30.53 28.81
C ARG A 239 15.26 -30.87 30.03
N ILE A 240 15.16 -32.10 30.54
CA ILE A 240 16.00 -32.59 31.65
C ILE A 240 16.40 -34.05 31.42
N SER A 241 17.70 -34.33 31.49
CA SER A 241 18.26 -35.68 31.46
C SER A 241 18.39 -36.17 32.89
N VAL A 242 17.75 -37.30 33.22
CA VAL A 242 17.82 -37.93 34.54
C VAL A 242 18.52 -39.27 34.39
N LEU A 243 19.72 -39.34 34.97
CA LEU A 243 20.58 -40.51 34.93
C LEU A 243 20.45 -41.33 36.21
N HIS A 244 21.05 -42.52 36.22
CA HIS A 244 21.12 -43.37 37.41
C HIS A 244 21.63 -42.60 38.64
N GLY A 245 20.95 -42.77 39.78
CA GLY A 245 21.32 -42.12 41.04
C GLY A 245 20.92 -40.65 41.15
N THR A 246 20.19 -40.09 40.17
CA THR A 246 19.76 -38.68 40.20
C THR A 246 18.24 -38.53 40.26
N GLU A 247 17.78 -37.46 40.91
CA GLU A 247 16.40 -36.98 40.88
C GLU A 247 16.34 -35.58 40.25
N GLY A 248 15.46 -35.41 39.26
CA GLY A 248 15.24 -34.15 38.55
C GLY A 248 13.96 -33.44 38.97
N SER A 249 13.96 -32.11 38.94
CA SER A 249 12.72 -31.33 39.00
C SER A 249 12.78 -30.09 38.10
N ILE A 250 11.69 -29.84 37.38
CA ILE A 250 11.44 -28.65 36.57
C ILE A 250 10.25 -27.91 37.18
N LEU A 251 10.48 -26.67 37.59
CA LEU A 251 9.47 -25.72 37.99
C LEU A 251 9.25 -24.76 36.81
N PHE A 252 8.04 -24.67 36.28
CA PHE A 252 7.74 -23.85 35.10
C PHE A 252 6.48 -23.00 35.29
N SER A 253 6.37 -21.90 34.55
CA SER A 253 5.15 -21.11 34.38
C SER A 253 4.71 -21.13 32.92
N VAL A 254 3.44 -20.83 32.68
CA VAL A 254 2.82 -20.85 31.34
C VAL A 254 2.18 -19.50 31.07
N VAL A 255 2.39 -18.95 29.88
CA VAL A 255 1.65 -17.80 29.35
C VAL A 255 0.92 -18.26 28.09
N ASP A 256 -0.40 -18.37 28.18
CA ASP A 256 -1.22 -18.83 27.07
C ASP A 256 -1.39 -17.75 26.00
N ILE A 257 -1.49 -18.18 24.74
CA ILE A 257 -1.82 -17.32 23.60
C ILE A 257 -3.26 -17.56 23.16
N LEU A 258 -4.08 -16.50 23.16
CA LEU A 258 -5.42 -16.51 22.60
C LEU A 258 -5.42 -15.77 21.26
N ASN A 259 -6.05 -16.34 20.25
CA ASN A 259 -6.17 -15.71 18.94
C ASN A 259 -7.62 -15.27 18.71
N GLU A 260 -7.81 -14.05 18.20
CA GLU A 260 -9.11 -13.64 17.66
C GLU A 260 -9.49 -14.54 16.46
N PRO A 261 -10.77 -14.93 16.30
CA PRO A 261 -11.21 -15.83 15.23
C PRO A 261 -10.83 -15.36 13.83
N GLU A 262 -10.82 -14.05 13.60
CA GLU A 262 -10.51 -13.39 12.33
C GLU A 262 -9.08 -13.67 11.87
N LEU A 263 -8.16 -13.96 12.81
CA LEU A 263 -6.76 -14.20 12.52
C LEU A 263 -6.58 -15.41 11.58
N SER A 264 -7.48 -16.40 11.66
CA SER A 264 -7.45 -17.60 10.81
C SER A 264 -7.60 -17.28 9.31
N PHE A 265 -8.31 -16.21 8.95
CA PHE A 265 -8.52 -15.80 7.56
C PHE A 265 -7.35 -15.01 6.97
N ILE A 266 -6.40 -14.56 7.79
CA ILE A 266 -5.22 -13.83 7.33
C ILE A 266 -4.17 -14.84 6.85
N PRO A 267 -3.58 -14.68 5.65
CA PRO A 267 -2.55 -15.60 5.15
C PRO A 267 -1.36 -15.76 6.12
N PRO A 268 -0.79 -16.97 6.27
CA PRO A 268 0.34 -17.25 7.16
C PRO A 268 1.52 -16.29 7.00
N ASP A 269 1.84 -15.89 5.77
CA ASP A 269 2.97 -15.01 5.47
C ASP A 269 2.75 -13.55 5.95
N VAL A 270 1.50 -13.12 6.12
CA VAL A 270 1.20 -11.80 6.68
C VAL A 270 1.18 -11.88 8.20
N ARG A 271 0.55 -12.91 8.76
CA ARG A 271 0.45 -13.07 10.22
C ARG A 271 1.69 -13.67 10.91
N GLN A 272 2.68 -14.08 10.13
CA GLN A 272 3.96 -14.63 10.58
C GLN A 272 3.83 -15.87 11.49
N CYS A 273 2.73 -16.62 11.37
CA CYS A 273 2.50 -17.88 12.09
C CYS A 273 1.54 -18.79 11.33
N ARG A 274 1.58 -20.10 11.64
CA ARG A 274 0.65 -21.11 11.10
C ARG A 274 -0.17 -21.76 12.19
N PHE A 275 -1.43 -22.07 11.88
CA PHE A 275 -2.29 -22.87 12.75
C PHE A 275 -1.99 -24.37 12.60
N PRO A 276 -2.30 -25.21 13.60
CA PRO A 276 -2.06 -26.65 13.56
C PRO A 276 -2.72 -27.37 12.37
N ASP A 277 -3.85 -26.84 11.88
CA ASP A 277 -4.57 -27.37 10.72
C ASP A 277 -3.95 -27.02 9.36
N GLU A 278 -3.00 -26.08 9.32
CA GLU A 278 -2.41 -25.54 8.09
C GLU A 278 -1.08 -26.22 7.74
N SER A 279 -1.03 -27.53 7.95
CA SER A 279 0.14 -28.33 7.65
C SER A 279 0.36 -28.40 6.14
N PRO A 280 1.54 -27.98 5.63
CA PRO A 280 1.88 -28.14 4.23
C PRO A 280 1.86 -29.62 3.78
N ASP A 281 1.44 -29.86 2.53
CA ASP A 281 1.28 -31.21 1.95
C ASP A 281 2.59 -32.04 1.89
N ASN A 282 3.76 -31.39 1.97
CA ASN A 282 5.05 -32.08 1.97
C ASN A 282 5.41 -32.72 3.32
N ILE A 283 4.77 -32.31 4.43
CA ILE A 283 5.01 -32.88 5.75
C ILE A 283 4.29 -34.22 5.85
N LYS A 284 5.06 -35.30 6.09
CA LYS A 284 4.55 -36.66 6.24
C LYS A 284 4.87 -37.22 7.63
N GLY A 285 3.94 -38.01 8.18
CA GLY A 285 4.09 -38.68 9.47
C GLY A 285 3.67 -37.89 10.71
N TYR A 286 3.29 -36.63 10.52
CA TYR A 286 2.71 -35.78 11.57
C TYR A 286 1.40 -35.17 11.06
N HIS A 287 0.38 -35.11 11.91
CA HIS A 287 -0.97 -34.70 11.53
C HIS A 287 -1.24 -33.21 11.74
N ARG A 288 -0.51 -32.58 12.66
CA ARG A 288 -0.66 -31.16 13.00
C ARG A 288 0.62 -30.40 12.70
N TYR A 289 0.49 -29.18 12.20
CA TYR A 289 1.62 -28.29 12.05
C TYR A 289 2.13 -27.83 13.42
N SER A 290 3.45 -27.82 13.57
CA SER A 290 4.15 -27.12 14.64
C SER A 290 5.54 -26.73 14.15
N TYR A 291 6.19 -25.80 14.86
CA TYR A 291 7.52 -25.34 14.46
C TYR A 291 8.52 -26.51 14.49
N SER A 292 8.46 -27.35 15.52
CA SER A 292 9.29 -28.55 15.63
C SER A 292 9.10 -29.52 14.46
N VAL A 293 7.85 -29.81 14.08
CA VAL A 293 7.52 -30.69 12.94
C VAL A 293 8.06 -30.13 11.62
N CYS A 294 7.96 -28.82 11.40
CA CYS A 294 8.51 -28.18 10.21
C CYS A 294 10.05 -28.34 10.13
N ILE A 295 10.74 -28.14 11.25
CA ILE A 295 12.21 -28.31 11.32
C ILE A 295 12.61 -29.77 11.09
N ILE A 296 11.89 -30.73 11.68
CA ILE A 296 12.13 -32.16 11.44
C ILE A 296 11.97 -32.49 9.94
N ASN A 297 10.90 -32.00 9.30
CA ASN A 297 10.68 -32.23 7.88
C ASN A 297 11.77 -31.58 7.01
N CYS A 298 12.14 -30.32 7.29
CA CYS A 298 13.24 -29.63 6.63
C CYS A 298 14.55 -30.43 6.71
N ARG A 299 14.84 -31.03 7.87
CA ARG A 299 16.01 -31.88 8.04
C ARG A 299 15.90 -33.18 7.25
N ILE A 300 14.74 -33.83 7.24
CA ILE A 300 14.51 -35.05 6.44
C ILE A 300 14.74 -34.76 4.95
N GLU A 301 14.21 -33.64 4.44
CA GLU A 301 14.40 -33.20 3.06
C GLU A 301 15.89 -32.99 2.74
N ALA A 302 16.63 -32.32 3.62
CA ALA A 302 18.07 -32.11 3.46
C ALA A 302 18.89 -33.39 3.56
N GLN A 303 18.51 -34.34 4.42
CA GLN A 303 19.15 -35.66 4.48
C GLN A 303 18.99 -36.39 3.14
N ILE A 304 17.78 -36.34 2.57
CA ILE A 304 17.48 -36.95 1.27
C ILE A 304 18.23 -36.22 0.15
N GLU A 305 18.34 -34.90 0.18
CA GLU A 305 19.07 -34.14 -0.84
C GLU A 305 20.58 -34.42 -0.81
N LEU A 306 21.19 -34.48 0.38
CA LEU A 306 22.63 -34.66 0.55
C LEU A 306 23.07 -36.11 0.41
N CYS A 307 22.26 -37.07 0.88
CA CYS A 307 22.65 -38.47 1.03
C CYS A 307 21.68 -39.47 0.36
N ASN A 308 20.64 -39.01 -0.35
CA ASN A 308 19.59 -39.83 -1.00
C ASN A 308 18.80 -40.75 -0.06
N CYS A 309 18.94 -40.58 1.25
CA CYS A 309 18.27 -41.38 2.26
C CYS A 309 18.04 -40.55 3.54
N THR A 310 17.19 -41.03 4.43
CA THR A 310 16.92 -40.41 5.74
C THR A 310 17.17 -41.40 6.88
N SER A 311 17.31 -40.88 8.10
CA SER A 311 17.44 -41.67 9.32
C SER A 311 16.37 -42.75 9.41
N HIS A 312 16.73 -43.93 9.90
CA HIS A 312 15.77 -45.01 10.22
C HIS A 312 14.87 -44.67 11.41
N LEU A 313 15.09 -43.54 12.08
CA LEU A 313 14.22 -42.98 13.12
C LEU A 313 13.19 -41.97 12.56
N SER A 314 13.28 -41.58 11.29
CA SER A 314 12.27 -40.73 10.64
C SER A 314 10.91 -41.45 10.59
N PRO A 315 9.78 -40.72 10.46
CA PRO A 315 8.44 -41.32 10.43
C PRO A 315 8.30 -42.49 9.44
N ASP A 316 7.40 -43.42 9.74
CA ASP A 316 7.24 -44.70 9.02
C ASP A 316 6.89 -44.50 7.53
N GLU A 317 6.31 -43.36 7.16
CA GLU A 317 6.03 -42.96 5.78
C GLU A 317 7.29 -42.85 4.92
N TYR A 318 8.47 -42.69 5.55
CA TYR A 318 9.77 -42.60 4.90
C TYR A 318 10.55 -43.93 4.87
N LYS A 319 9.91 -45.05 5.25
CA LYS A 319 10.58 -46.36 5.39
C LYS A 319 11.31 -46.84 4.13
N GLU A 320 10.81 -46.51 2.95
CA GLU A 320 11.45 -46.85 1.67
C GLU A 320 12.76 -46.07 1.41
N ARG A 321 12.96 -44.96 2.13
CA ARG A 321 14.14 -44.08 2.00
C ARG A 321 15.08 -44.17 3.19
N TYR A 322 14.94 -45.16 4.07
CA TYR A 322 15.85 -45.33 5.20
C TYR A 322 17.27 -45.63 4.74
N CYS A 323 18.23 -44.98 5.38
CA CYS A 323 19.65 -45.16 5.09
C CYS A 323 20.13 -46.57 5.44
N ASP A 324 20.97 -47.13 4.57
CA ASP A 324 21.86 -48.25 4.92
C ASP A 324 23.09 -47.74 5.70
N VAL A 325 24.05 -48.62 6.02
CA VAL A 325 25.28 -48.23 6.73
C VAL A 325 26.04 -47.12 6.00
N ARG A 326 26.09 -47.16 4.66
CA ARG A 326 26.76 -46.15 3.84
C ARG A 326 26.03 -44.81 3.90
N GLY A 327 24.71 -44.85 3.87
CA GLY A 327 23.85 -43.69 4.08
C GLY A 327 24.07 -43.06 5.46
N LEU A 328 24.14 -43.85 6.54
CA LEU A 328 24.42 -43.34 7.88
C LEU A 328 25.84 -42.75 8.01
N GLN A 329 26.84 -43.31 7.33
CA GLN A 329 28.17 -42.69 7.23
C GLN A 329 28.10 -41.32 6.51
N CYS A 330 27.28 -41.21 5.46
CA CYS A 330 27.03 -39.94 4.77
C CYS A 330 26.35 -38.92 5.70
N LEU A 331 25.29 -39.32 6.40
CA LEU A 331 24.61 -38.45 7.38
C LEU A 331 25.57 -37.97 8.48
N THR A 332 26.43 -38.87 8.98
CA THR A 332 27.46 -38.55 9.99
C THR A 332 28.46 -37.51 9.47
N LYS A 333 28.90 -37.65 8.21
CA LYS A 333 29.80 -36.67 7.57
C LYS A 333 29.17 -35.27 7.46
N HIS A 334 27.85 -35.21 7.23
CA HIS A 334 27.09 -33.97 7.13
C HIS A 334 26.42 -33.54 8.46
N HIS A 335 26.76 -34.18 9.59
CA HIS A 335 26.10 -33.96 10.87
C HIS A 335 26.09 -32.48 11.30
N ALA A 336 27.24 -31.81 11.20
CA ALA A 336 27.37 -30.40 11.61
C ALA A 336 26.44 -29.47 10.81
N THR A 337 26.23 -29.76 9.52
CA THR A 337 25.31 -29.00 8.66
C THR A 337 23.85 -29.32 8.97
N LEU A 338 23.53 -30.60 9.22
CA LEU A 338 22.16 -31.04 9.48
C LEU A 338 21.65 -30.65 10.87
N LYS A 339 22.54 -30.64 11.88
CA LYS A 339 22.19 -30.35 13.27
C LYS A 339 21.98 -28.87 13.54
N ASN A 340 22.79 -28.00 12.95
CA ASN A 340 22.71 -26.56 13.20
C ASN A 340 21.70 -25.90 12.25
N LEU A 341 20.89 -24.96 12.76
CA LEU A 341 20.04 -24.11 11.95
C LEU A 341 20.79 -22.84 11.55
N LYS A 342 20.62 -22.39 10.32
CA LYS A 342 21.28 -21.18 9.81
C LYS A 342 20.55 -19.94 10.32
N VAL A 343 21.27 -19.05 11.00
CA VAL A 343 20.73 -17.74 11.42
C VAL A 343 20.82 -16.74 10.26
N PRO A 344 19.72 -16.07 9.87
CA PRO A 344 19.75 -15.03 8.84
C PRO A 344 20.76 -13.92 9.18
N GLY A 345 21.68 -13.61 8.25
CA GLY A 345 22.67 -12.55 8.42
C GLY A 345 24.03 -12.98 8.99
N MET A 346 24.18 -14.23 9.45
CA MET A 346 25.46 -14.81 9.87
C MET A 346 26.02 -15.75 8.78
N ASN A 347 27.34 -15.72 8.56
CA ASN A 347 28.03 -16.63 7.63
C ASN A 347 28.35 -17.99 8.29
N GLU A 348 27.36 -18.60 8.94
CA GLU A 348 27.50 -19.88 9.61
C GLU A 348 27.01 -21.04 8.72
N THR A 349 27.65 -22.20 8.88
CA THR A 349 27.23 -23.45 8.24
C THR A 349 26.06 -24.04 9.03
N GLY A 350 24.90 -24.17 8.39
CA GLY A 350 23.70 -24.75 8.98
C GLY A 350 22.60 -24.90 7.94
N LEU A 351 21.53 -25.56 8.34
CA LEU A 351 20.35 -25.81 7.52
C LEU A 351 19.47 -24.56 7.42
N ASN A 352 19.08 -24.18 6.21
CA ASN A 352 18.17 -23.07 5.97
C ASN A 352 16.72 -23.59 5.91
N CYS A 353 15.96 -23.38 6.98
CA CYS A 353 14.56 -23.81 7.08
C CYS A 353 13.64 -22.59 7.15
N ASP A 354 12.75 -22.46 6.17
CA ASP A 354 11.73 -21.40 6.12
C ASP A 354 10.49 -21.81 6.94
N CYS A 355 10.66 -22.01 8.25
CA CYS A 355 9.61 -22.46 9.16
C CYS A 355 8.99 -21.30 9.95
N LEU A 356 7.68 -21.11 9.82
CA LEU A 356 6.93 -20.15 10.63
C LEU A 356 6.60 -20.72 12.02
N SER A 357 6.50 -19.85 13.03
CA SER A 357 6.08 -20.23 14.37
C SER A 357 4.63 -20.72 14.40
N SER A 358 4.26 -21.45 15.46
CA SER A 358 2.86 -21.83 15.68
C SER A 358 2.04 -20.64 16.18
N CYS A 359 0.80 -20.52 15.70
CA CYS A 359 -0.12 -19.48 16.21
C CYS A 359 -0.66 -19.80 17.61
N VAL A 360 -0.60 -21.06 18.06
CA VAL A 360 -1.23 -21.54 19.31
C VAL A 360 -0.24 -22.05 20.35
N GLU A 361 1.07 -21.93 20.08
CA GLU A 361 2.11 -22.35 21.03
C GLU A 361 2.14 -21.40 22.24
N PRO A 362 1.85 -21.88 23.46
CA PRO A 362 1.99 -21.07 24.66
C PRO A 362 3.47 -20.94 25.05
N GLU A 363 3.80 -19.88 25.79
CA GLU A 363 5.15 -19.64 26.26
C GLU A 363 5.38 -20.40 27.58
N TYR A 364 6.36 -21.31 27.58
CA TYR A 364 6.77 -22.07 28.76
C TYR A 364 8.05 -21.50 29.36
N ASN A 365 7.94 -20.90 30.53
CA ASN A 365 9.07 -20.27 31.21
C ASN A 365 9.59 -21.17 32.33
N THR A 366 10.84 -21.63 32.22
CA THR A 366 11.48 -22.47 33.24
C THR A 366 11.95 -21.60 34.42
N VAL A 367 11.19 -21.63 35.53
CA VAL A 367 11.49 -20.86 36.76
C VAL A 367 12.69 -21.43 37.49
N ALA A 368 12.76 -22.76 37.62
CA ALA A 368 13.89 -23.43 38.25
C ALA A 368 14.04 -24.86 37.73
N LYS A 369 15.28 -25.29 37.53
CA LYS A 369 15.64 -26.66 37.19
C LYS A 369 16.64 -27.17 38.22
N LYS A 370 16.33 -28.29 38.87
CA LYS A 370 17.22 -28.91 39.87
C LYS A 370 17.47 -30.36 39.50
N LEU A 371 18.74 -30.76 39.61
CA LEU A 371 19.18 -32.14 39.53
C LEU A 371 19.91 -32.44 40.84
N ILE A 372 19.48 -33.48 41.54
CA ILE A 372 19.97 -33.84 42.87
C ILE A 372 20.56 -35.24 42.76
N ASP A 373 21.83 -35.37 43.15
CA ASP A 373 22.46 -36.68 43.31
C ASP A 373 21.98 -37.32 44.62
N CYS A 374 21.41 -38.51 44.53
CA CYS A 374 20.91 -39.23 45.69
C CYS A 374 21.99 -40.15 46.26
N GLU A 375 22.30 -39.99 47.56
CA GLU A 375 23.26 -40.83 48.29
C GLU A 375 22.78 -42.29 48.52
N SER A 376 21.54 -42.61 48.17
CA SER A 376 20.94 -43.94 48.36
C SER A 376 20.74 -44.66 47.02
N ASN A 377 20.89 -45.99 47.02
CA ASN A 377 20.68 -46.91 45.88
C ASN A 377 19.21 -46.93 45.40
N LEU A 378 18.71 -45.81 44.89
CA LEU A 378 17.42 -45.74 44.23
C LEU A 378 17.51 -46.49 42.89
N LYS A 379 16.76 -47.59 42.78
CA LYS A 379 16.61 -48.33 41.51
C LYS A 379 15.84 -47.53 40.45
N ALA A 380 15.12 -46.48 40.85
CA ALA A 380 14.26 -45.67 39.99
C ALA A 380 14.85 -44.27 39.76
N ARG A 381 14.75 -43.77 38.52
CA ARG A 381 15.07 -42.39 38.14
C ARG A 381 13.80 -41.57 38.25
N LYS A 382 13.84 -40.49 39.02
CA LYS A 382 12.65 -39.71 39.38
C LYS A 382 12.70 -38.33 38.77
N VAL A 383 11.60 -37.88 38.15
CA VAL A 383 11.43 -36.49 37.69
C VAL A 383 10.11 -35.91 38.16
N LYS A 384 10.15 -34.64 38.60
CA LYS A 384 8.95 -33.85 38.93
C LYS A 384 8.83 -32.63 38.02
N LEU A 385 7.69 -32.49 37.34
CA LEU A 385 7.33 -31.29 36.60
C LEU A 385 6.23 -30.56 37.37
N ILE A 386 6.51 -29.34 37.81
CA ILE A 386 5.70 -28.59 38.76
C ILE A 386 5.31 -27.26 38.13
N LEU A 387 4.02 -26.96 38.08
CA LEU A 387 3.52 -25.64 37.74
C LEU A 387 3.77 -24.67 38.90
N SER A 388 4.56 -23.62 38.67
CA SER A 388 5.00 -22.67 39.70
C SER A 388 3.85 -21.87 40.30
N ASN A 389 3.02 -21.32 39.43
CA ASN A 389 1.90 -20.46 39.76
C ASN A 389 0.77 -20.68 38.75
N ARG A 390 -0.45 -20.30 39.13
CA ARG A 390 -1.54 -20.20 38.15
C ARG A 390 -1.17 -19.08 37.16
N PRO A 391 -1.33 -19.29 35.84
CA PRO A 391 -1.12 -18.23 34.86
C PRO A 391 -1.95 -17.02 35.24
N TYR A 392 -1.30 -15.87 35.42
CA TYR A 392 -1.95 -14.61 35.81
C TYR A 392 -2.10 -13.65 34.63
N GLU A 393 -1.47 -13.98 33.50
CA GLU A 393 -1.51 -13.23 32.27
C GLU A 393 -1.67 -14.17 31.07
N ARG A 394 -2.37 -13.69 30.04
CA ARG A 394 -2.44 -14.32 28.72
C ARG A 394 -2.25 -13.27 27.65
N VAL A 395 -1.63 -13.66 26.54
CA VAL A 395 -1.39 -12.78 25.40
C VAL A 395 -2.48 -13.02 24.37
N THR A 396 -3.17 -11.97 23.95
CA THR A 396 -4.18 -12.04 22.90
C THR A 396 -3.67 -11.40 21.61
N ARG A 397 -3.81 -12.12 20.48
CA ARG A 397 -3.49 -11.62 19.14
C ARG A 397 -4.76 -11.07 18.50
N GLN A 398 -4.77 -9.76 18.25
CA GLN A 398 -5.91 -9.03 17.71
C GLN A 398 -5.66 -8.54 16.29
N VAL A 399 -6.69 -8.52 15.45
CA VAL A 399 -6.61 -7.93 14.10
C VAL A 399 -6.83 -6.41 14.20
N ALA A 400 -5.77 -5.64 13.99
CA ALA A 400 -5.77 -4.20 14.22
C ALA A 400 -6.52 -3.39 13.13
N ARG A 401 -6.50 -3.87 11.89
CA ARG A 401 -7.07 -3.20 10.70
C ARG A 401 -7.75 -4.21 9.78
N THR A 402 -9.00 -3.92 9.40
CA THR A 402 -9.75 -4.68 8.39
C THR A 402 -9.59 -4.07 6.99
N GLY A 403 -9.99 -4.78 5.93
CA GLY A 403 -9.99 -4.23 4.57
C GLY A 403 -10.94 -3.03 4.39
N LEU A 404 -12.03 -2.97 5.16
CA LEU A 404 -12.99 -1.87 5.13
C LEU A 404 -12.42 -0.60 5.78
N ASP A 405 -11.72 -0.74 6.92
CA ASP A 405 -10.98 0.35 7.56
C ASP A 405 -9.95 0.97 6.61
N LEU A 406 -9.30 0.14 5.79
CA LEU A 406 -8.36 0.61 4.78
C LEU A 406 -9.05 1.42 3.70
N LEU A 407 -10.20 0.97 3.19
CA LEU A 407 -10.94 1.70 2.16
C LEU A 407 -11.39 3.09 2.65
N VAL A 408 -11.92 3.18 3.87
CA VAL A 408 -12.28 4.46 4.51
C VAL A 408 -11.08 5.40 4.56
N ALA A 409 -9.94 4.91 5.05
CA ALA A 409 -8.71 5.71 5.15
C ALA A 409 -8.18 6.15 3.77
N MET A 410 -8.23 5.25 2.77
CA MET A 410 -7.77 5.57 1.41
C MET A 410 -8.64 6.63 0.74
N VAL A 411 -9.97 6.54 0.87
CA VAL A 411 -10.88 7.55 0.29
C VAL A 411 -10.63 8.89 0.97
N ALA A 412 -10.59 8.95 2.30
CA ALA A 412 -10.34 10.19 3.02
C ALA A 412 -8.97 10.82 2.66
N ASP A 413 -7.90 10.02 2.60
CA ASP A 413 -6.57 10.51 2.23
C ASP A 413 -6.52 11.00 0.78
N PHE A 414 -7.14 10.27 -0.16
CA PHE A 414 -7.26 10.70 -1.55
C PHE A 414 -7.97 12.05 -1.66
N THR A 415 -9.11 12.21 -0.98
CA THR A 415 -9.89 13.45 -0.96
C THR A 415 -9.08 14.61 -0.37
N THR A 416 -8.34 14.39 0.73
CA THR A 416 -7.43 15.40 1.32
C THR A 416 -6.31 15.79 0.35
N GLN A 417 -5.67 14.83 -0.31
CA GLN A 417 -4.64 15.13 -1.31
C GLN A 417 -5.20 15.91 -2.50
N LEU A 418 -6.41 15.56 -2.97
CA LEU A 418 -7.10 16.29 -4.04
C LEU A 418 -7.43 17.73 -3.61
N SER A 419 -7.89 17.92 -2.36
CA SER A 419 -8.13 19.24 -1.79
C SER A 419 -6.87 20.11 -1.84
N GLN A 420 -5.73 19.60 -1.39
CA GLN A 420 -4.45 20.32 -1.43
C GLN A 420 -4.03 20.71 -2.85
N LEU A 421 -4.32 19.86 -3.85
CA LEU A 421 -4.04 20.18 -5.25
C LEU A 421 -4.90 21.36 -5.73
N TYR A 422 -6.19 21.40 -5.37
CA TYR A 422 -7.06 22.54 -5.68
C TYR A 422 -6.62 23.83 -5.00
N GLU A 423 -6.17 23.75 -3.75
CA GLU A 423 -5.65 24.91 -3.01
C GLU A 423 -4.38 25.48 -3.67
N ARG A 424 -3.44 24.63 -4.05
CA ARG A 424 -2.23 25.04 -4.79
C ARG A 424 -2.58 25.67 -6.15
N HIS A 425 -3.48 25.05 -6.90
CA HIS A 425 -3.92 25.58 -8.18
C HIS A 425 -4.59 26.96 -8.05
N SER A 426 -5.43 27.12 -7.03
CA SER A 426 -6.05 28.39 -6.66
C SER A 426 -5.02 29.48 -6.39
N SER A 427 -3.99 29.18 -5.59
CA SER A 427 -2.92 30.12 -5.25
C SER A 427 -2.14 30.60 -6.49
N GLU A 428 -1.76 29.68 -7.39
CA GLU A 428 -1.05 30.01 -8.62
C GLU A 428 -1.90 30.90 -9.56
N LEU A 429 -3.20 30.59 -9.71
CA LEU A 429 -4.12 31.42 -10.47
C LEU A 429 -4.28 32.82 -9.86
N GLN A 430 -4.32 32.92 -8.52
CA GLN A 430 -4.42 34.20 -7.82
C GLN A 430 -3.20 35.10 -8.10
N ILE A 431 -1.99 34.52 -8.10
CA ILE A 431 -0.75 35.23 -8.44
C ILE A 431 -0.78 35.73 -9.89
N LEU A 432 -1.25 34.90 -10.82
CA LEU A 432 -1.41 35.27 -12.23
C LEU A 432 -2.36 36.46 -12.40
N VAL A 433 -3.55 36.38 -11.81
CA VAL A 433 -4.57 37.45 -11.88
C VAL A 433 -4.03 38.74 -11.25
N ALA A 434 -3.41 38.68 -10.08
CA ALA A 434 -2.84 39.85 -9.41
C ALA A 434 -1.77 40.55 -10.27
N THR A 435 -0.91 39.76 -10.93
CA THR A 435 0.13 40.27 -11.83
C THR A 435 -0.47 41.02 -13.01
N PHE A 436 -1.47 40.44 -13.67
CA PHE A 436 -2.10 41.05 -14.84
C PHE A 436 -3.08 42.19 -14.49
N ARG A 437 -3.69 42.19 -13.31
CA ARG A 437 -4.46 43.33 -12.78
C ARG A 437 -3.58 44.57 -12.63
N LYS A 438 -2.36 44.41 -12.09
CA LYS A 438 -1.37 45.51 -11.99
C LYS A 438 -1.01 46.04 -13.37
N ARG A 439 -0.65 45.17 -14.32
CA ARG A 439 -0.34 45.56 -15.71
C ARG A 439 -1.53 46.25 -16.40
N ASN A 440 -2.75 45.76 -16.18
CA ASN A 440 -3.96 46.36 -16.74
C ASN A 440 -4.20 47.78 -16.20
N SER A 441 -3.85 48.03 -14.93
CA SER A 441 -3.95 49.38 -14.34
C SER A 441 -2.97 50.37 -14.98
N ASP A 442 -1.79 49.92 -15.39
CA ASP A 442 -0.82 50.75 -16.11
C ASP A 442 -1.28 51.01 -17.55
N LEU A 443 -1.83 49.99 -18.22
CA LEU A 443 -2.46 50.11 -19.54
C LEU A 443 -3.59 51.15 -19.60
N ARG A 444 -4.33 51.34 -18.50
CA ARG A 444 -5.38 52.37 -18.42
C ARG A 444 -4.82 53.81 -18.42
N LYS A 445 -3.57 54.02 -17.98
CA LYS A 445 -2.94 55.35 -17.89
C LYS A 445 -2.49 55.89 -19.27
N GLU A 446 -2.14 55.01 -20.20
CA GLU A 446 -1.65 55.38 -21.54
C GLU A 446 -2.77 55.61 -22.56
N ARG A 447 -4.04 55.57 -22.14
CA ARG A 447 -5.21 55.46 -23.02
C ARG A 447 -5.93 56.79 -23.24
N ALA A 448 -6.48 56.98 -24.45
CA ALA A 448 -7.53 57.96 -24.70
C ALA A 448 -8.84 57.61 -23.95
N THR A 449 -9.54 58.61 -23.40
CA THR A 449 -10.73 58.46 -22.51
C THR A 449 -11.98 57.80 -23.13
N CYS A 450 -11.90 57.28 -24.35
CA CYS A 450 -13.01 56.60 -25.01
C CYS A 450 -13.23 55.17 -24.48
N PRO A 451 -14.46 54.67 -24.32
CA PRO A 451 -14.76 53.27 -23.99
C PRO A 451 -14.45 52.32 -25.16
N SER A 452 -14.05 51.07 -24.87
CA SER A 452 -13.78 50.04 -25.90
C SER A 452 -14.29 48.70 -25.43
N SER A 453 -15.06 48.06 -26.30
CA SER A 453 -15.65 46.73 -26.08
C SER A 453 -14.60 45.63 -25.93
N LEU A 454 -13.46 45.75 -26.62
CA LEU A 454 -12.33 44.80 -26.52
C LEU A 454 -11.70 44.81 -25.12
N PHE A 455 -11.45 46.00 -24.57
CA PHE A 455 -10.89 46.15 -23.23
C PHE A 455 -11.84 45.65 -22.15
N HIS A 456 -13.14 45.91 -22.31
CA HIS A 456 -14.14 45.39 -21.38
C HIS A 456 -14.15 43.86 -21.39
N THR A 457 -14.09 43.24 -22.57
CA THR A 457 -14.02 41.77 -22.72
C THR A 457 -12.75 41.20 -22.09
N TRP A 458 -11.59 41.85 -22.24
CA TRP A 458 -10.35 41.48 -21.57
C TRP A 458 -10.46 41.55 -20.04
N GLU A 459 -11.08 42.61 -19.51
CA GLU A 459 -11.33 42.73 -18.07
C GLU A 459 -12.29 41.66 -17.57
N THR A 460 -13.31 41.29 -18.34
CA THR A 460 -14.20 40.18 -18.01
C THR A 460 -13.42 38.86 -17.96
N LEU A 461 -12.52 38.58 -18.91
CA LEU A 461 -11.66 37.38 -18.84
C LEU A 461 -10.85 37.33 -17.54
N LEU A 462 -10.26 38.45 -17.12
CA LEU A 462 -9.52 38.50 -15.84
C LEU A 462 -10.44 38.23 -14.63
N GLN A 463 -11.68 38.74 -14.66
CA GLN A 463 -12.69 38.46 -13.62
C GLN A 463 -13.13 37.00 -13.61
N GLU A 464 -13.25 36.35 -14.78
CA GLU A 464 -13.63 34.94 -14.85
C GLU A 464 -12.53 34.02 -14.29
N VAL A 465 -11.25 34.32 -14.56
CA VAL A 465 -10.12 33.59 -13.96
C VAL A 465 -10.04 33.85 -12.45
N GLU A 466 -10.39 35.05 -11.98
CA GLU A 466 -10.47 35.35 -10.54
C GLU A 466 -11.61 34.58 -9.86
N ALA A 467 -12.75 34.41 -10.53
CA ALA A 467 -13.82 33.55 -10.03
C ALA A 467 -13.44 32.05 -10.05
N ASP A 468 -12.53 31.62 -10.94
CA ASP A 468 -11.96 30.26 -10.88
C ASP A 468 -11.12 30.03 -9.61
N VAL A 469 -10.38 31.05 -9.15
CA VAL A 469 -9.64 31.01 -7.86
C VAL A 469 -10.61 30.70 -6.72
N VAL A 470 -11.70 31.47 -6.63
CA VAL A 470 -12.73 31.28 -5.60
C VAL A 470 -13.38 29.90 -5.72
N GLY A 471 -13.69 29.45 -6.94
CA GLY A 471 -14.25 28.12 -7.19
C GLY A 471 -13.33 26.97 -6.77
N CYS A 472 -12.02 27.08 -7.03
CA CYS A 472 -11.04 26.08 -6.60
C CYS A 472 -10.85 26.07 -5.08
N SER A 473 -10.78 27.25 -4.44
CA SER A 473 -10.67 27.37 -2.99
C SER A 473 -11.90 26.79 -2.27
N ASN A 474 -13.10 27.12 -2.75
CA ASN A 474 -14.35 26.57 -2.20
C ASN A 474 -14.42 25.05 -2.36
N ALA A 475 -14.02 24.51 -3.51
CA ALA A 475 -14.00 23.06 -3.73
C ALA A 475 -13.01 22.37 -2.78
N SER A 476 -11.80 22.91 -2.62
CA SER A 476 -10.81 22.41 -1.65
C SER A 476 -11.39 22.37 -0.23
N SER A 477 -11.95 23.50 0.24
CA SER A 477 -12.56 23.56 1.58
C SER A 477 -13.72 22.58 1.76
N SER A 478 -14.57 22.42 0.74
CA SER A 478 -15.67 21.46 0.77
C SER A 478 -15.19 20.01 0.79
N LEU A 479 -14.18 19.65 0.01
CA LEU A 479 -13.60 18.29 0.01
C LEU A 479 -13.08 17.90 1.41
N GLU A 480 -12.40 18.81 2.09
CA GLU A 480 -11.91 18.61 3.47
C GLU A 480 -13.05 18.53 4.50
N ARG A 481 -13.94 19.52 4.49
CA ARG A 481 -14.93 19.72 5.56
C ARG A 481 -16.17 18.85 5.42
N VAL A 482 -16.55 18.48 4.20
CA VAL A 482 -17.80 17.76 3.91
C VAL A 482 -17.53 16.28 3.66
N VAL A 483 -16.38 15.92 3.10
CA VAL A 483 -16.08 14.55 2.69
C VAL A 483 -15.02 13.92 3.60
N ALA A 484 -13.77 14.40 3.59
CA ALA A 484 -12.65 13.70 4.24
C ALA A 484 -12.81 13.60 5.76
N THR A 485 -13.00 14.73 6.46
CA THR A 485 -13.14 14.74 7.93
C THR A 485 -14.40 13.99 8.38
N PRO A 486 -15.60 14.26 7.82
CA PRO A 486 -16.82 13.56 8.24
C PRO A 486 -16.81 12.06 7.96
N LEU A 487 -16.14 11.60 6.89
CA LEU A 487 -16.02 10.17 6.60
C LEU A 487 -15.27 9.44 7.73
N ILE A 488 -14.15 10.00 8.19
CA ILE A 488 -13.37 9.43 9.30
C ILE A 488 -14.19 9.46 10.60
N GLU A 489 -14.82 10.60 10.90
CA GLU A 489 -15.60 10.77 12.14
C GLU A 489 -16.84 9.87 12.20
N LYS A 490 -17.62 9.79 11.09
CA LYS A 490 -18.82 8.95 11.02
C LYS A 490 -18.50 7.47 11.18
N THR A 491 -17.41 6.99 10.59
CA THR A 491 -17.06 5.57 10.61
C THR A 491 -16.34 5.15 11.90
N PHE A 492 -15.80 6.11 12.68
CA PHE A 492 -15.06 5.81 13.90
C PHE A 492 -15.89 5.08 14.96
N HIS A 493 -17.10 5.56 15.25
CA HIS A 493 -17.95 4.93 16.28
C HIS A 493 -18.42 3.53 15.87
N MET A 494 -18.69 3.31 14.58
CA MET A 494 -19.05 2.02 14.00
C MET A 494 -17.93 0.99 14.20
N LYS A 495 -16.68 1.41 13.99
CA LYS A 495 -15.50 0.57 14.29
C LYS A 495 -15.43 0.17 15.77
N VAL A 496 -15.70 1.09 16.68
CA VAL A 496 -15.74 0.80 18.13
C VAL A 496 -16.88 -0.17 18.45
N GLN A 497 -18.06 0.03 17.84
CA GLN A 497 -19.22 -0.83 18.04
C GLN A 497 -18.95 -2.26 17.54
N ALA A 498 -18.38 -2.43 16.35
CA ALA A 498 -18.02 -3.76 15.82
C ALA A 498 -17.08 -4.51 16.77
N ARG A 499 -16.04 -3.83 17.29
CA ARG A 499 -15.13 -4.42 18.29
C ARG A 499 -15.84 -4.87 19.56
N LYS A 500 -16.82 -4.10 20.04
CA LYS A 500 -17.62 -4.48 21.21
C LYS A 500 -18.51 -5.69 20.91
N LEU A 501 -19.08 -5.80 19.71
CA LEU A 501 -19.88 -6.97 19.32
C LEU A 501 -19.07 -8.27 19.33
N PHE A 502 -17.83 -8.24 18.85
CA PHE A 502 -16.93 -9.39 18.96
C PHE A 502 -16.66 -9.76 20.42
N ALA A 503 -16.36 -8.78 21.29
CA ALA A 503 -16.19 -9.02 22.72
C ALA A 503 -17.48 -9.54 23.41
N HIS A 504 -18.66 -9.06 23.00
CA HIS A 504 -19.93 -9.56 23.51
C HIS A 504 -20.17 -11.01 23.10
N ARG A 505 -19.86 -11.38 21.85
CA ARG A 505 -19.94 -12.76 21.38
C ARG A 505 -19.04 -13.68 22.20
N GLU A 506 -17.78 -13.31 22.40
CA GLU A 506 -16.85 -14.05 23.25
C GLU A 506 -17.38 -14.18 24.69
N GLY A 507 -17.94 -13.09 25.24
CA GLY A 507 -18.59 -13.10 26.55
C GLY A 507 -19.76 -14.08 26.64
N CYS A 508 -20.60 -14.18 25.60
CA CYS A 508 -21.67 -15.17 25.53
C CYS A 508 -21.13 -16.60 25.44
N GLU A 509 -20.11 -16.85 24.61
CA GLU A 509 -19.47 -18.17 24.48
C GLU A 509 -18.83 -18.61 25.82
N LEU A 510 -18.23 -17.68 26.57
CA LEU A 510 -17.70 -17.94 27.91
C LEU A 510 -18.82 -18.30 28.92
N ILE A 511 -19.97 -17.62 28.87
CA ILE A 511 -21.12 -17.95 29.71
C ILE A 511 -21.61 -19.37 29.41
N LEU A 512 -21.68 -19.76 28.13
CA LEU A 512 -22.05 -21.12 27.73
C LEU A 512 -21.02 -22.15 28.21
N SER A 513 -19.73 -21.86 28.08
CA SER A 513 -18.66 -22.73 28.59
C SER A 513 -18.77 -22.95 30.10
N LYS A 514 -19.07 -21.91 30.88
CA LYS A 514 -19.28 -22.03 32.34
C LYS A 514 -20.52 -22.87 32.67
N ALA A 515 -21.59 -22.74 31.90
CA ALA A 515 -22.79 -23.57 32.08
C ALA A 515 -22.50 -25.05 31.80
N ASP A 516 -21.69 -25.34 30.78
CA ASP A 516 -21.26 -26.71 30.43
C ASP A 516 -20.32 -27.31 31.50
N ASP A 517 -19.42 -26.52 32.08
CA ASP A 517 -18.60 -26.94 33.22
C ASP A 517 -19.47 -27.33 34.44
N GLN A 518 -20.52 -26.54 34.73
CA GLN A 518 -21.45 -26.83 35.83
C GLN A 518 -22.30 -28.08 35.55
N LEU A 519 -22.68 -28.30 34.29
CA LEU A 519 -23.34 -29.53 33.84
C LEU A 519 -22.43 -30.75 34.04
N ASN A 520 -21.16 -30.66 33.63
CA ASN A 520 -20.18 -31.72 33.81
C ASN A 520 -19.95 -32.05 35.29
N LYS A 521 -19.91 -31.03 36.15
CA LYS A 521 -19.81 -31.22 37.60
C LYS A 521 -21.03 -31.93 38.19
N SER A 522 -22.25 -31.46 37.89
CA SER A 522 -23.48 -32.10 38.39
C SER A 522 -23.62 -33.56 37.92
N ARG A 523 -23.15 -33.88 36.70
CA ARG A 523 -23.06 -35.25 36.19
C ARG A 523 -22.09 -36.12 36.99
N GLN A 524 -20.93 -35.58 37.38
CA GLN A 524 -19.96 -36.30 38.22
C GLN A 524 -20.51 -36.57 39.62
N ASP A 525 -21.18 -35.60 40.23
CA ASP A 525 -21.81 -35.74 41.54
C ASP A 525 -22.91 -36.83 41.50
N TYR A 526 -23.76 -36.79 40.46
CA TYR A 526 -24.77 -37.82 40.21
C TYR A 526 -24.16 -39.23 40.06
N ARG A 527 -23.11 -39.37 39.24
CA ARG A 527 -22.40 -40.65 39.06
C ARG A 527 -21.82 -41.15 40.38
N THR A 528 -21.27 -40.26 41.20
CA THR A 528 -20.66 -40.61 42.49
C THR A 528 -21.72 -41.08 43.48
N ALA A 529 -22.86 -40.39 43.56
CA ALA A 529 -23.99 -40.80 44.39
C ALA A 529 -24.55 -42.16 43.98
N PHE A 530 -24.64 -42.44 42.68
CA PHE A 530 -25.03 -43.76 42.15
C PHE A 530 -24.11 -44.87 42.63
N LEU A 531 -22.78 -44.71 42.45
CA LEU A 531 -21.80 -45.71 42.87
C LEU A 531 -21.82 -45.94 44.38
N ASN A 532 -22.01 -44.88 45.17
CA ASN A 532 -22.12 -44.97 46.63
C ASN A 532 -23.36 -45.75 47.07
N TYR A 533 -24.50 -45.57 46.40
CA TYR A 533 -25.71 -46.36 46.65
C TYR A 533 -25.53 -47.83 46.26
N CYS A 534 -24.88 -48.12 45.11
CA CYS A 534 -24.59 -49.49 44.69
C CYS A 534 -23.68 -50.25 45.69
N ASN A 535 -22.70 -49.56 46.27
CA ASN A 535 -21.79 -50.16 47.24
C ASN A 535 -22.43 -50.29 48.64
N ASN A 536 -23.26 -49.34 49.05
CA ASN A 536 -23.88 -49.29 50.37
C ASN A 536 -25.36 -48.87 50.26
N SER A 537 -26.26 -49.84 50.11
CA SER A 537 -27.70 -49.60 49.96
C SER A 537 -28.35 -49.24 51.30
N ASN A 538 -28.63 -47.95 51.49
CA ASN A 538 -29.39 -47.42 52.62
C ASN A 538 -30.35 -46.29 52.15
N PRO A 539 -31.42 -45.97 52.90
CA PRO A 539 -32.40 -44.97 52.48
C PRO A 539 -31.82 -43.54 52.35
N THR A 540 -30.78 -43.22 53.11
CA THR A 540 -30.09 -41.91 53.03
C THR A 540 -29.35 -41.73 51.71
N ASN A 541 -28.58 -42.74 51.28
CA ASN A 541 -27.85 -42.74 50.02
C ASN A 541 -28.79 -42.77 48.82
N LEU A 542 -29.95 -43.42 48.94
CA LEU A 542 -31.00 -43.39 47.93
C LEU A 542 -31.57 -41.97 47.74
N ALA A 543 -31.81 -41.25 48.85
CA ALA A 543 -32.25 -39.85 48.78
C ALA A 543 -31.19 -38.96 48.12
N THR A 544 -29.91 -39.10 48.49
CA THR A 544 -28.81 -38.34 47.85
C THR A 544 -28.65 -38.67 46.37
N TYR A 545 -28.86 -39.92 45.97
CA TYR A 545 -28.88 -40.33 44.56
C TYR A 545 -30.03 -39.64 43.78
N TYR A 546 -31.24 -39.60 44.33
CA TYR A 546 -32.36 -38.90 43.71
C TYR A 546 -32.17 -37.40 43.66
N ASP A 547 -31.64 -36.78 44.72
CA ASP A 547 -31.37 -35.35 44.74
C ASP A 547 -30.32 -34.96 43.70
N SER A 548 -29.20 -35.69 43.63
CA SER A 548 -28.15 -35.44 42.63
C SER A 548 -28.60 -35.72 41.19
N HIS A 549 -29.46 -36.73 40.98
CA HIS A 549 -30.13 -36.94 39.69
C HIS A 549 -30.96 -35.71 39.29
N ASN A 550 -31.82 -35.24 40.20
CA ASN A 550 -32.72 -34.12 39.93
C ASN A 550 -31.93 -32.83 39.65
N THR A 551 -30.85 -32.58 40.39
CA THR A 551 -29.94 -31.45 40.12
C THR A 551 -29.28 -31.57 38.74
N TYR A 552 -28.79 -32.76 38.38
CA TYR A 552 -28.19 -32.98 37.05
C TYR A 552 -29.19 -32.74 35.92
N VAL A 553 -30.40 -33.29 36.02
CA VAL A 553 -31.45 -33.10 35.00
C VAL A 553 -31.86 -31.63 34.89
N GLN A 554 -32.00 -30.92 36.01
CA GLN A 554 -32.29 -29.48 36.00
C GLN A 554 -31.17 -28.69 35.32
N GLN A 555 -29.91 -28.99 35.63
CA GLN A 555 -28.76 -28.32 35.01
C GLN A 555 -28.65 -28.64 33.51
N LEU A 556 -28.97 -29.87 33.10
CA LEU A 556 -28.99 -30.29 31.69
C LEU A 556 -30.04 -29.50 30.91
N ILE A 557 -31.25 -29.39 31.44
CA ILE A 557 -32.34 -28.62 30.82
C ILE A 557 -31.95 -27.14 30.74
N ALA A 558 -31.40 -26.57 31.81
CA ALA A 558 -30.95 -25.17 31.83
C ALA A 558 -29.86 -24.90 30.78
N THR A 559 -28.84 -25.76 30.71
CA THR A 559 -27.72 -25.62 29.76
C THR A 559 -28.21 -25.76 28.32
N ASN A 560 -29.06 -26.74 28.03
CA ASN A 560 -29.66 -26.90 26.70
C ASN A 560 -30.50 -25.69 26.31
N ALA A 561 -31.29 -25.14 27.24
CA ALA A 561 -32.08 -23.93 26.99
C ALA A 561 -31.18 -22.71 26.70
N MET A 562 -30.05 -22.56 27.39
CA MET A 562 -29.07 -21.49 27.12
C MET A 562 -28.43 -21.65 25.73
N ILE A 563 -28.02 -22.86 25.36
CA ILE A 563 -27.46 -23.17 24.03
C ILE A 563 -28.48 -22.87 22.94
N GLU A 564 -29.72 -23.33 23.12
CA GLU A 564 -30.81 -23.09 22.19
C GLU A 564 -31.11 -21.58 22.04
N GLN A 565 -31.16 -20.84 23.15
CA GLN A 565 -31.36 -19.40 23.14
C GLN A 565 -30.22 -18.66 22.42
N TYR A 566 -28.98 -19.08 22.65
CA TYR A 566 -27.82 -18.47 22.01
C TYR A 566 -27.85 -18.69 20.50
N HIS A 567 -27.99 -19.93 20.03
CA HIS A 567 -27.92 -20.24 18.60
C HIS A 567 -29.17 -19.79 17.82
N ARG A 568 -30.36 -19.79 18.44
CA ARG A 568 -31.60 -19.38 17.75
C ARG A 568 -31.85 -17.88 17.79
N HIS A 569 -31.40 -17.18 18.83
CA HIS A 569 -31.75 -15.77 19.02
C HIS A 569 -30.51 -14.88 19.18
N THR A 570 -29.66 -15.12 20.17
CA THR A 570 -28.57 -14.19 20.54
C THR A 570 -27.50 -14.04 19.46
N LEU A 571 -26.99 -15.15 18.92
CA LEU A 571 -25.97 -15.13 17.88
C LEU A 571 -26.51 -14.49 16.59
N PRO A 572 -27.70 -14.87 16.08
CA PRO A 572 -28.32 -14.16 14.96
C PRO A 572 -28.47 -12.65 15.18
N THR A 573 -28.87 -12.19 16.37
CA THR A 573 -28.98 -10.75 16.65
C THR A 573 -27.62 -10.04 16.64
N ILE A 574 -26.57 -10.66 17.19
CA ILE A 574 -25.21 -10.11 17.15
C ILE A 574 -24.72 -10.01 15.69
N LEU A 575 -24.99 -11.04 14.88
CA LEU A 575 -24.64 -11.05 13.46
C LEU A 575 -25.43 -9.99 12.68
N GLN A 576 -26.70 -9.79 12.99
CA GLN A 576 -27.53 -8.76 12.40
C GLN A 576 -27.01 -7.35 12.74
N GLU A 577 -26.65 -7.08 14.01
CA GLU A 577 -26.04 -5.80 14.39
C GLU A 577 -24.70 -5.58 13.65
N LEU A 578 -23.93 -6.64 13.40
CA LEU A 578 -22.69 -6.54 12.61
C LEU A 578 -22.98 -6.25 11.12
N GLU A 579 -24.01 -6.88 10.56
CA GLU A 579 -24.49 -6.62 9.19
C GLU A 579 -24.96 -5.17 9.02
N GLU A 580 -25.70 -4.64 10.00
CA GLU A 580 -26.14 -3.24 10.03
C GLU A 580 -24.92 -2.30 10.03
N ILE A 581 -23.92 -2.55 10.87
CA ILE A 581 -22.67 -1.77 10.88
C ILE A 581 -21.96 -1.81 9.52
N LEU A 582 -21.85 -2.99 8.90
CA LEU A 582 -21.21 -3.13 7.59
C LEU A 582 -21.97 -2.35 6.50
N THR A 583 -23.30 -2.38 6.55
CA THR A 583 -24.17 -1.64 5.63
C THR A 583 -24.01 -0.14 5.82
N ASP A 584 -23.94 0.32 7.07
CA ASP A 584 -23.76 1.73 7.41
C ASP A 584 -22.40 2.28 6.99
N VAL A 585 -21.31 1.53 7.22
CA VAL A 585 -19.97 1.94 6.77
C VAL A 585 -19.91 1.98 5.24
N THR A 586 -20.50 0.99 4.57
CA THR A 586 -20.55 0.96 3.09
C THR A 586 -21.32 2.16 2.55
N THR A 587 -22.45 2.48 3.17
CA THR A 587 -23.27 3.66 2.81
C THR A 587 -22.48 4.95 3.03
N ALA A 588 -21.79 5.09 4.16
CA ALA A 588 -20.98 6.27 4.47
C ALA A 588 -19.85 6.48 3.44
N VAL A 589 -19.17 5.41 3.03
CA VAL A 589 -18.12 5.48 1.99
C VAL A 589 -18.72 5.83 0.63
N SER A 590 -19.85 5.20 0.25
CA SER A 590 -20.55 5.50 -0.99
C SER A 590 -21.01 6.95 -1.06
N ASP A 591 -21.62 7.45 0.01
CA ASP A 591 -22.07 8.84 0.12
C ASP A 591 -20.90 9.83 0.02
N ALA A 592 -19.77 9.52 0.65
CA ALA A 592 -18.57 10.35 0.57
C ALA A 592 -18.03 10.46 -0.87
N ILE A 593 -17.95 9.33 -1.59
CA ILE A 593 -17.53 9.31 -3.00
C ILE A 593 -18.53 10.07 -3.88
N CYS A 594 -19.83 9.93 -3.62
CA CYS A 594 -20.87 10.65 -4.35
C CYS A 594 -20.74 12.17 -4.13
N GLN A 595 -20.60 12.61 -2.88
CA GLN A 595 -20.43 14.03 -2.52
C GLN A 595 -19.16 14.63 -3.13
N GLU A 596 -18.05 13.88 -3.17
CA GLU A 596 -16.84 14.31 -3.87
C GLU A 596 -17.12 14.56 -5.36
N GLY A 597 -17.84 13.65 -6.02
CA GLY A 597 -18.28 13.81 -7.41
C GLY A 597 -19.18 15.03 -7.62
N GLU A 598 -20.12 15.30 -6.72
CA GLU A 598 -21.02 16.46 -6.77
C GLU A 598 -20.26 17.78 -6.63
N ILE A 599 -19.29 17.88 -5.70
CA ILE A 599 -18.46 19.09 -5.51
C ILE A 599 -17.69 19.42 -6.79
N ILE A 600 -17.07 18.42 -7.41
CA ILE A 600 -16.30 18.59 -8.66
C ILE A 600 -17.24 18.97 -9.82
N THR A 601 -18.42 18.36 -9.87
CA THR A 601 -19.43 18.62 -10.90
C THR A 601 -19.97 20.05 -10.82
N ASP A 602 -20.32 20.53 -9.62
CA ASP A 602 -20.82 21.89 -9.42
C ASP A 602 -19.77 22.94 -9.85
N LYS A 603 -18.52 22.78 -9.38
CA LYS A 603 -17.39 23.64 -9.80
C LYS A 603 -17.26 23.69 -11.32
N SER A 604 -17.24 22.53 -11.97
CA SER A 604 -17.03 22.41 -13.42
C SER A 604 -18.18 23.01 -14.21
N THR A 605 -19.42 22.80 -13.76
CA THR A 605 -20.62 23.33 -14.42
C THR A 605 -20.71 24.85 -14.29
N ASN A 606 -20.38 25.39 -13.11
CA ASN A 606 -20.34 26.84 -12.89
C ASN A 606 -19.22 27.50 -13.69
N GLN A 607 -18.07 26.84 -13.84
CA GLN A 607 -16.99 27.30 -14.72
C GLN A 607 -17.45 27.32 -16.19
N LEU A 608 -18.04 26.22 -16.68
CA LEU A 608 -18.55 26.12 -18.05
C LEU A 608 -19.48 27.29 -18.42
N ARG A 609 -20.54 27.53 -17.62
CA ARG A 609 -21.52 28.59 -17.89
C ARG A 609 -20.89 29.98 -17.99
N ARG A 610 -19.92 30.26 -17.13
CA ARG A 610 -19.20 31.54 -17.10
C ARG A 610 -18.35 31.77 -18.36
N TYR A 611 -17.58 30.77 -18.77
CA TYR A 611 -16.77 30.87 -19.99
C TYR A 611 -17.60 30.89 -21.28
N GLU A 612 -18.76 30.24 -21.31
CA GLU A 612 -19.71 30.36 -22.43
C GLU A 612 -20.21 31.80 -22.60
N SER A 613 -20.55 32.47 -21.49
CA SER A 613 -20.95 33.89 -21.47
C SER A 613 -19.83 34.80 -21.98
N LEU A 614 -18.60 34.59 -21.49
CA LEU A 614 -17.42 35.32 -21.97
C LEU A 614 -17.19 35.13 -23.47
N CYS A 615 -17.32 33.90 -23.98
CA CYS A 615 -17.19 33.62 -25.40
C CYS A 615 -18.27 34.34 -26.23
N ALA A 616 -19.50 34.41 -25.73
CA ALA A 616 -20.57 35.17 -26.39
C ALA A 616 -20.24 36.68 -26.43
N GLN A 617 -19.73 37.24 -25.33
CA GLN A 617 -19.30 38.63 -25.26
C GLN A 617 -18.15 38.93 -26.23
N ALA A 618 -17.14 38.05 -26.30
CA ALA A 618 -16.00 38.20 -27.21
C ALA A 618 -16.42 38.20 -28.68
N ARG A 619 -17.42 37.39 -29.05
CA ARG A 619 -18.00 37.40 -30.42
C ARG A 619 -18.78 38.67 -30.74
N ALA A 620 -19.27 39.39 -29.73
CA ALA A 620 -20.03 40.62 -29.88
C ALA A 620 -19.16 41.90 -29.98
N VAL A 621 -17.84 41.78 -29.85
CA VAL A 621 -16.90 42.93 -29.97
C VAL A 621 -16.99 43.56 -31.36
N SER A 622 -17.21 44.88 -31.42
CA SER A 622 -17.44 45.60 -32.67
C SER A 622 -16.54 46.83 -32.81
N SER A 623 -15.66 46.80 -33.82
CA SER A 623 -14.75 47.91 -34.13
C SER A 623 -15.49 49.16 -34.65
N THR A 624 -16.61 48.99 -35.35
CA THR A 624 -17.40 50.10 -35.88
C THR A 624 -18.10 50.88 -34.77
N ALA A 625 -18.59 50.19 -33.74
CA ALA A 625 -19.19 50.81 -32.56
C ALA A 625 -18.13 51.58 -31.74
N ASP A 626 -16.97 50.98 -31.51
CA ASP A 626 -15.85 51.61 -30.81
C ASP A 626 -15.37 52.88 -31.56
N LEU A 627 -15.21 52.81 -32.89
CA LEU A 627 -14.82 53.96 -33.73
C LEU A 627 -15.87 55.08 -33.72
N ALA A 628 -17.16 54.74 -33.75
CA ALA A 628 -18.23 55.72 -33.67
C ALA A 628 -18.26 56.46 -32.32
N HIS A 629 -17.88 55.78 -31.24
CA HIS A 629 -17.68 56.43 -29.93
C HIS A 629 -16.45 57.33 -29.93
N LEU A 630 -15.31 56.85 -30.41
CA LEU A 630 -14.08 57.65 -30.51
C LEU A 630 -14.28 58.92 -31.34
N ALA A 631 -14.91 58.80 -32.51
CA ALA A 631 -15.20 59.94 -33.39
C ALA A 631 -16.08 60.98 -32.69
N ARG A 632 -17.13 60.56 -31.97
CA ARG A 632 -17.98 61.46 -31.18
C ARG A 632 -17.19 62.17 -30.08
N THR A 633 -16.29 61.47 -29.39
CA THR A 633 -15.46 62.06 -28.33
C THR A 633 -14.46 63.09 -28.90
N LEU A 634 -13.86 62.82 -30.06
CA LEU A 634 -12.90 63.74 -30.70
C LEU A 634 -13.57 64.95 -31.36
N LEU A 635 -14.74 64.77 -31.97
CA LEU A 635 -15.43 65.81 -32.75
C LEU A 635 -16.27 66.77 -31.92
N ASN A 636 -16.56 66.47 -30.65
CA ASN A 636 -17.33 67.36 -29.77
C ASN A 636 -16.69 68.74 -29.51
N ASN A 637 -15.44 68.97 -29.95
CA ASN A 637 -14.70 70.22 -29.71
C ASN A 637 -14.56 71.14 -30.93
N GLN A 638 -15.11 70.84 -32.11
CA GLN A 638 -14.98 71.74 -33.28
C GLN A 638 -16.26 71.88 -34.13
N PRO A 639 -16.71 73.12 -34.43
CA PRO A 639 -17.78 73.35 -35.40
C PRO A 639 -17.30 72.96 -36.83
N PRO A 640 -18.22 72.68 -37.77
CA PRO A 640 -17.85 72.34 -39.14
C PRO A 640 -17.01 73.45 -39.77
N MET A 641 -15.72 73.19 -39.96
CA MET A 641 -14.81 74.13 -40.62
C MET A 641 -15.22 74.33 -42.08
N ARG A 642 -15.50 75.58 -42.47
CA ARG A 642 -15.53 75.95 -43.89
C ARG A 642 -14.12 75.82 -44.46
N THR A 643 -13.98 75.31 -45.69
CA THR A 643 -12.68 75.16 -46.35
C THR A 643 -11.96 76.53 -46.42
N PRO A 644 -10.79 76.69 -45.79
CA PRO A 644 -10.06 77.96 -45.83
C PRO A 644 -9.51 78.17 -47.25
N LYS A 645 -9.96 79.23 -47.93
CA LYS A 645 -9.44 79.64 -49.25
C LYS A 645 -8.57 80.87 -49.09
N ARG A 646 -7.46 80.95 -49.83
CA ARG A 646 -6.61 82.15 -49.89
C ARG A 646 -7.19 83.14 -50.91
N ALA A 647 -7.24 84.42 -50.57
CA ALA A 647 -7.64 85.49 -51.48
C ALA A 647 -6.43 86.01 -52.28
N PHE A 648 -6.66 86.52 -53.49
CA PHE A 648 -5.64 87.27 -54.23
C PHE A 648 -5.30 88.55 -53.45
N MET A 649 -4.02 88.79 -53.19
CA MET A 649 -3.53 90.00 -52.53
C MET A 649 -2.81 90.87 -53.57
N PRO A 650 -3.32 92.07 -53.90
CA PRO A 650 -2.59 93.01 -54.71
C PRO A 650 -1.33 93.50 -53.97
N PRO A 651 -0.28 93.96 -54.68
CA PRO A 651 0.97 94.45 -54.07
C PRO A 651 0.82 95.73 -53.23
N TYR A 652 -0.41 96.22 -53.03
CA TYR A 652 -0.73 97.39 -52.21
C TYR A 652 -1.98 97.04 -51.37
N PRO A 653 -2.03 97.31 -50.05
CA PRO A 653 -1.29 98.35 -49.33
C PRO A 653 0.05 97.88 -48.73
N PRO A 654 0.97 98.82 -48.44
CA PRO A 654 2.32 98.54 -47.95
C PRO A 654 2.31 97.76 -46.65
N GLU A 655 3.27 96.85 -46.49
CA GLU A 655 3.61 96.34 -45.16
C GLU A 655 4.23 97.50 -44.35
N PRO A 656 4.05 97.55 -43.02
CA PRO A 656 4.43 98.71 -42.21
C PRO A 656 5.93 99.11 -42.28
N ASP A 657 6.78 98.24 -42.82
CA ASP A 657 8.23 98.46 -42.99
C ASP A 657 8.63 98.95 -44.40
N ASP A 658 7.70 99.08 -45.34
CA ASP A 658 8.00 99.57 -46.68
C ASP A 658 8.23 101.09 -46.70
N PRO A 659 9.32 101.59 -47.32
CA PRO A 659 9.57 103.03 -47.44
C PRO A 659 8.50 103.73 -48.30
N PRO A 660 8.14 104.99 -48.00
CA PRO A 660 7.12 105.72 -48.75
C PRO A 660 7.53 105.90 -50.21
N LEU A 661 6.69 105.36 -51.12
CA LEU A 661 6.83 105.54 -52.57
C LEU A 661 6.17 106.85 -53.00
N ASP A 662 6.99 107.88 -53.25
CA ASP A 662 6.58 109.14 -53.89
C ASP A 662 6.65 108.99 -55.42
N VAL A 663 5.64 108.35 -56.00
CA VAL A 663 5.49 108.20 -57.46
C VAL A 663 4.21 108.91 -57.90
N ALA A 664 4.31 109.84 -58.86
CA ALA A 664 3.15 110.54 -59.43
C ALA A 664 2.11 109.53 -59.96
N ALA A 665 0.82 109.78 -59.73
CA ALA A 665 -0.28 108.85 -60.07
C ALA A 665 -0.32 108.45 -61.55
N GLU A 666 0.25 109.27 -62.45
CA GLU A 666 0.37 109.02 -63.89
C GLU A 666 1.43 107.95 -64.25
N CYS A 667 2.36 107.63 -63.33
CA CYS A 667 3.41 106.62 -63.51
C CYS A 667 3.10 105.29 -62.79
N MET A 668 1.95 105.14 -62.12
CA MET A 668 1.61 103.89 -61.44
C MET A 668 1.11 102.83 -62.44
N PRO A 669 1.60 101.57 -62.35
CA PRO A 669 1.10 100.48 -63.17
C PRO A 669 -0.37 100.16 -62.84
N PRO A 670 -1.16 99.63 -63.80
CA PRO A 670 -2.57 99.31 -63.58
C PRO A 670 -2.77 98.29 -62.45
N VAL A 671 -3.82 98.50 -61.64
CA VAL A 671 -4.17 97.58 -60.54
C VAL A 671 -4.63 96.25 -61.11
N LEU A 672 -3.82 95.21 -60.89
CA LEU A 672 -4.09 93.87 -61.37
C LEU A 672 -5.10 93.14 -60.48
N ARG A 673 -5.91 92.27 -61.10
CA ARG A 673 -6.84 91.36 -60.42
C ARG A 673 -6.29 89.93 -60.46
N GLY A 674 -6.98 88.99 -59.81
CA GLY A 674 -6.62 87.56 -59.83
C GLY A 674 -6.86 86.86 -61.18
N GLU A 675 -6.49 87.50 -62.28
CA GLU A 675 -6.69 87.09 -63.67
C GLU A 675 -5.35 87.10 -64.42
N MET A 676 -5.22 86.30 -65.48
CA MET A 676 -3.98 86.20 -66.25
C MET A 676 -3.87 87.33 -67.28
N LEU A 677 -2.70 87.96 -67.41
CA LEU A 677 -2.45 89.01 -68.40
C LEU A 677 -1.79 88.44 -69.67
N LEU A 678 -2.38 88.71 -70.83
CA LEU A 678 -1.88 88.28 -72.14
C LEU A 678 -1.59 89.51 -73.04
N ASP A 679 -0.43 90.14 -72.88
CA ASP A 679 0.02 91.26 -73.74
C ASP A 679 0.95 90.78 -74.88
N ARG A 680 1.13 91.57 -75.95
CA ARG A 680 1.96 91.25 -77.13
C ARG A 680 3.42 90.90 -76.79
N MET A 681 3.95 91.39 -75.67
CA MET A 681 5.30 91.02 -75.20
C MET A 681 5.34 89.79 -74.27
N ALA A 682 4.23 89.46 -73.59
CA ALA A 682 4.14 88.35 -72.62
C ALA A 682 3.47 87.07 -73.17
N GLY A 683 2.71 87.18 -74.28
CA GLY A 683 1.91 86.09 -74.85
C GLY A 683 2.73 84.91 -75.38
N GLY A 684 3.97 85.13 -75.83
CA GLY A 684 4.88 84.06 -76.26
C GLY A 684 5.30 83.15 -75.09
N GLN A 685 5.70 83.75 -73.96
CA GLN A 685 6.10 83.01 -72.77
C GLN A 685 4.92 82.34 -72.07
N ALA A 686 3.75 83.01 -72.01
CA ALA A 686 2.54 82.42 -71.43
C ALA A 686 2.06 81.19 -72.19
N ARG A 687 2.18 81.18 -73.53
CA ARG A 687 1.83 80.03 -74.37
C ARG A 687 2.78 78.85 -74.18
N LEU A 688 4.09 79.11 -74.08
CA LEU A 688 5.09 78.09 -73.73
C LEU A 688 4.83 77.50 -72.34
N ASN A 689 4.54 78.34 -71.34
CA ASN A 689 4.19 77.90 -70.00
C ASN A 689 2.89 77.08 -69.98
N TYR A 690 1.88 77.45 -70.79
CA TYR A 690 0.65 76.67 -70.94
C TYR A 690 0.90 75.29 -71.55
N GLU A 691 1.70 75.20 -72.61
CA GLU A 691 2.07 73.92 -73.23
C GLU A 691 2.86 73.04 -72.25
N GLN A 692 3.76 73.62 -71.46
CA GLN A 692 4.48 72.94 -70.39
C GLN A 692 3.53 72.43 -69.29
N LEU A 693 2.66 73.29 -68.75
CA LEU A 693 1.68 72.90 -67.72
C LEU A 693 0.69 71.84 -68.22
N ARG A 694 0.31 71.88 -69.50
CA ARG A 694 -0.53 70.86 -70.13
C ARG A 694 0.19 69.52 -70.19
N LYS A 695 1.48 69.53 -70.54
CA LYS A 695 2.32 68.33 -70.52
C LYS A 695 2.48 67.79 -69.10
N ASP A 696 2.82 68.64 -68.14
CA ASP A 696 2.96 68.27 -66.73
C ASP A 696 1.67 67.68 -66.16
N ALA A 697 0.50 68.19 -66.55
CA ALA A 697 -0.79 67.62 -66.16
C ALA A 697 -1.00 66.20 -66.70
N ILE A 698 -0.65 65.95 -67.96
CA ILE A 698 -0.73 64.61 -68.58
C ILE A 698 0.25 63.65 -67.89
N ASP A 699 1.47 64.10 -67.62
CA ASP A 699 2.50 63.29 -66.95
C ASP A 699 2.08 62.93 -65.52
N LEU A 700 1.50 63.88 -64.77
CA LEU A 700 0.94 63.64 -63.44
C LEU A 700 -0.27 62.69 -63.48
N GLU A 701 -1.14 62.77 -64.49
CA GLU A 701 -2.25 61.83 -64.68
C GLU A 701 -1.75 60.39 -64.92
N ILE A 702 -0.70 60.24 -65.73
CA ILE A 702 -0.05 58.95 -65.96
C ILE A 702 0.56 58.43 -64.65
N GLN A 703 1.25 59.29 -63.89
CA GLN A 703 1.85 58.92 -62.61
C GLN A 703 0.80 58.47 -61.58
N ILE A 704 -0.34 59.16 -61.49
CA ILE A 704 -1.46 58.77 -60.63
C ILE A 704 -1.97 57.37 -61.00
N LYS A 705 -2.13 57.10 -62.30
CA LYS A 705 -2.56 55.78 -62.78
C LYS A 705 -1.55 54.69 -62.40
N GLN A 706 -0.26 54.93 -62.57
CA GLN A 706 0.80 53.99 -62.16
C GLN A 706 0.83 53.74 -60.65
N LEU A 707 0.63 54.79 -59.83
CA LEU A 707 0.55 54.67 -58.39
C LEU A 707 -0.70 53.88 -57.96
N GLN A 708 -1.84 54.09 -58.62
CA GLN A 708 -3.06 53.34 -58.38
C GLN A 708 -2.93 51.86 -58.73
N ASP A 709 -2.41 51.53 -59.92
CA ASP A 709 -2.15 50.14 -60.33
C ASP A 709 -1.17 49.45 -59.37
N GLY A 710 -0.16 50.19 -58.91
CA GLY A 710 0.79 49.75 -57.91
C GLY A 710 0.18 49.51 -56.53
N LEU A 711 -0.80 50.31 -56.11
CA LEU A 711 -1.56 50.12 -54.87
C LEU A 711 -2.44 48.88 -54.95
N ASP A 712 -3.14 48.68 -56.07
CA ASP A 712 -3.99 47.52 -56.29
C ASP A 712 -3.17 46.21 -56.33
N ALA A 713 -1.97 46.26 -56.90
CA ALA A 713 -1.04 45.14 -56.86
C ALA A 713 -0.61 44.79 -55.43
N LEU A 714 -0.19 45.78 -54.64
CA LEU A 714 0.20 45.56 -53.24
C LEU A 714 -0.97 45.05 -52.40
N ALA A 715 -2.18 45.57 -52.59
CA ALA A 715 -3.39 45.10 -51.90
C ALA A 715 -3.69 43.61 -52.19
N ARG A 716 -3.52 43.16 -53.44
CA ARG A 716 -3.67 41.73 -53.80
C ARG A 716 -2.60 40.85 -53.16
N VAL A 717 -1.36 41.33 -53.06
CA VAL A 717 -0.27 40.57 -52.39
C VAL A 717 -0.52 40.51 -50.89
N GLN A 718 -1.00 41.60 -50.30
CA GLN A 718 -1.38 41.63 -48.88
C GLN A 718 -2.49 40.64 -48.56
N SER A 719 -3.58 40.60 -49.35
CA SER A 719 -4.68 39.66 -49.16
C SER A 719 -4.21 38.20 -49.20
N ARG A 720 -3.40 37.84 -50.20
CA ARG A 720 -2.84 36.49 -50.32
C ARG A 720 -1.91 36.13 -49.16
N SER A 721 -1.14 37.11 -48.67
CA SER A 721 -0.25 36.92 -47.53
C SER A 721 -1.01 36.73 -46.22
N LEU A 722 -2.16 37.40 -46.06
CA LEU A 722 -3.09 37.22 -44.95
C LEU A 722 -3.73 35.82 -44.98
N GLU A 723 -4.24 35.39 -46.14
CA GLU A 723 -4.78 34.03 -46.33
C GLU A 723 -3.73 32.95 -46.05
N SER A 724 -2.47 33.22 -46.39
CA SER A 724 -1.33 32.32 -46.14
C SER A 724 -0.74 32.45 -44.72
N SER A 725 -1.31 33.29 -43.85
CA SER A 725 -0.84 33.52 -42.47
C SER A 725 0.62 34.02 -42.36
N ILE A 726 1.14 34.74 -43.35
CA ILE A 726 2.52 35.29 -43.38
C ILE A 726 2.53 36.73 -42.86
N TYR A 727 2.35 36.91 -41.56
CA TYR A 727 2.14 38.23 -40.95
C TYR A 727 3.34 39.19 -41.04
N SER A 728 4.57 38.68 -41.06
CA SER A 728 5.78 39.52 -41.24
C SER A 728 5.77 40.24 -42.59
N LYS A 729 5.37 39.54 -43.65
CA LYS A 729 5.28 40.12 -45.00
C LYS A 729 4.09 41.08 -45.13
N VAL A 730 2.98 40.78 -44.45
CA VAL A 730 1.82 41.69 -44.38
C VAL A 730 2.21 43.03 -43.75
N ASN A 731 3.03 43.03 -42.70
CA ASN A 731 3.48 44.26 -42.04
C ASN A 731 4.36 45.12 -42.96
N GLU A 732 5.33 44.50 -43.63
CA GLU A 732 6.20 45.19 -44.61
C GLU A 732 5.38 45.79 -45.76
N ILE A 733 4.46 45.01 -46.34
CA ILE A 733 3.57 45.49 -47.41
C ILE A 733 2.62 46.60 -46.91
N GLN A 734 2.17 46.54 -45.66
CA GLN A 734 1.30 47.57 -45.09
C GLN A 734 1.98 48.94 -45.02
N GLU A 735 3.27 48.96 -44.68
CA GLU A 735 4.09 50.18 -44.68
C GLU A 735 4.26 50.73 -46.11
N GLU A 736 4.60 49.85 -47.07
CA GLU A 736 4.69 50.22 -48.49
C GLU A 736 3.36 50.78 -49.05
N ILE A 737 2.23 50.15 -48.72
CA ILE A 737 0.90 50.64 -49.09
C ILE A 737 0.65 52.03 -48.49
N SER A 738 1.03 52.26 -47.23
CA SER A 738 0.83 53.55 -46.56
C SER A 738 1.61 54.66 -47.27
N MET A 739 2.89 54.42 -47.55
CA MET A 739 3.76 55.37 -48.28
C MET A 739 3.23 55.64 -49.69
N LYS A 740 2.83 54.59 -50.42
CA LYS A 740 2.32 54.74 -51.79
C LYS A 740 0.96 55.43 -51.83
N LYS A 741 0.10 55.27 -50.80
CA LYS A 741 -1.14 56.05 -50.64
C LYS A 741 -0.85 57.52 -50.36
N TYR A 742 0.19 57.83 -49.61
CA TYR A 742 0.63 59.20 -49.39
C TYR A 742 1.09 59.83 -50.70
N ASP A 743 1.99 59.17 -51.44
CA ASP A 743 2.47 59.65 -52.74
C ASP A 743 1.32 59.87 -53.72
N TYR A 744 0.40 58.91 -53.81
CA TYR A 744 -0.82 59.04 -54.63
C TYR A 744 -1.62 60.30 -54.28
N ARG A 745 -1.87 60.56 -53.00
CA ARG A 745 -2.60 61.76 -52.55
C ARG A 745 -1.81 63.05 -52.80
N ALA A 746 -0.50 63.03 -52.61
CA ALA A 746 0.37 64.17 -52.89
C ALA A 746 0.36 64.51 -54.38
N THR A 747 0.50 63.52 -55.27
CA THR A 747 0.40 63.70 -56.72
C THR A 747 -0.99 64.19 -57.14
N GLN A 748 -2.06 63.71 -56.50
CA GLN A 748 -3.42 64.25 -56.73
C GLN A 748 -3.54 65.74 -56.36
N LEU A 749 -2.93 66.17 -55.25
CA LEU A 749 -2.88 67.58 -54.86
C LEU A 749 -2.09 68.41 -55.89
N HIS A 750 -0.94 67.92 -56.35
CA HIS A 750 -0.16 68.57 -57.40
C HIS A 750 -0.93 68.68 -58.71
N LEU A 751 -1.58 67.61 -59.15
CA LEU A 751 -2.43 67.64 -60.34
C LEU A 751 -3.58 68.63 -60.20
N ALA A 752 -4.20 68.72 -59.03
CA ALA A 752 -5.25 69.70 -58.77
C ALA A 752 -4.74 71.15 -58.92
N ALA A 753 -3.51 71.43 -58.44
CA ALA A 753 -2.87 72.72 -58.61
C ALA A 753 -2.57 73.03 -60.09
N VAL A 754 -1.96 72.09 -60.82
CA VAL A 754 -1.61 72.28 -62.24
C VAL A 754 -2.86 72.42 -63.11
N ARG A 755 -3.90 71.59 -62.90
CA ARG A 755 -5.19 71.72 -63.61
C ARG A 755 -5.85 73.07 -63.35
N ALA A 756 -5.80 73.57 -62.11
CA ALA A 756 -6.31 74.90 -61.80
C ALA A 756 -5.53 75.99 -62.56
N GLN A 757 -4.21 75.90 -62.62
CA GLN A 757 -3.36 76.82 -63.38
C GLN A 757 -3.67 76.78 -64.89
N VAL A 758 -3.76 75.58 -65.49
CA VAL A 758 -4.15 75.38 -66.90
C VAL A 758 -5.53 75.98 -67.18
N SER A 759 -6.51 75.77 -66.27
CA SER A 759 -7.85 76.33 -66.43
C SER A 759 -7.88 77.86 -66.38
N ASN A 760 -6.96 78.48 -65.62
CA ASN A 760 -6.83 79.92 -65.51
C ASN A 760 -6.09 80.55 -66.71
N CYS A 761 -5.39 79.76 -67.52
CA CYS A 761 -4.81 80.21 -68.80
C CYS A 761 -5.85 80.29 -69.94
N ILE A 762 -6.98 79.58 -69.80
CA ILE A 762 -8.03 79.47 -70.83
C ILE A 762 -9.13 80.53 -70.62
N LYS A 763 -9.25 81.05 -69.39
CA LYS A 763 -10.09 82.19 -69.03
C LYS A 763 -9.34 83.49 -69.30
#